data_AF-A0A2D5EBL4-F1
#
_entry.id   AF-A0A2D5EBL4-F1
#
_cell.length_a   1.000
_cell.length_b   1.000
_cell.length_c   1.000
_cell.angle_alpha   90.00
_cell.angle_beta   90.00
_cell.angle_gamma   90.00
#
_symmetry.space_group_name_H-M   'P 1'
#
loop_
_entity.id
_entity.type
_entity.pdbx_description
1 polymer ?
#
loop_
_entity_poly.entity_id
_entity_poly.type
_entity_poly.pdbx_seq_one_letter_code
_entity_poly.pdbx_strand_id
1 'polypeptide(L)'
;MNGFKKLALAAAVSSVVGIAGCGGSSGGGSTGGETVSGETISGTATAPGEEGTIASFTQPSIFEVALNFVVAPVAAAITGLNPVKGATVELIRVDDEGNQIGDVLAQTATSTTGNYKLTLPQGVNLAGNLVVRITGQNNKQLRAQVVEKDVDINPVSEFVLRKFIETGADLDQLVVTDVVKLSGKVEEFDLTAGANLDEMFSTLESEVGDFVESEVAVVAGGKGEASTVAGDYRSAAFALELHDAENHSSGTYAHSLWASSFQLADGGENVVNVTLVDEDDLYGSRGGPSLSSAEWLNHESEFEEVNETFDGILTQSGILAIQGEFEEEIEEEEGWRWPAVTYNLVQAGERGLFFVQPNEASVRYAVIDTNDDGTPDALDPSQKLGDEISRSFEVFARQPTNFQSSDLSGQFGRVYIASEITTGELILKTEVNTITFDGNGNFNYAEVMEGHGHQISLSASGPGYVPITDPADTGTFVVDSSGDITEAGGEPADGFINDTGDFIVMSGGDGELGSYSELDMTLMTKLPTDSGPSVAGKQYRLQLISMKLDTQERFLLSSSKFNTFLTMASETEGAISGSFLEVEKTTLGGQLSVSTDMVDGAEASASISANGATTITVGSSEGSTTLDGFFNADASLGLFALRWEPTEGDPDELGLVILTETN
;
A
#
# COMPACT_ATOMS: atom_id res chain seq x y z
N MET A 1 -8.27 -22.76 11.35
CA MET A 1 -6.90 -22.98 10.84
C MET A 1 -6.49 -21.59 10.41
N ASN A 2 -5.46 -20.98 11.00
CA ASN A 2 -5.39 -19.51 11.01
C ASN A 2 -4.23 -19.00 10.14
N GLY A 3 -4.12 -19.56 8.94
CA GLY A 3 -3.24 -19.07 7.88
C GLY A 3 -4.01 -18.09 7.01
N PHE A 4 -3.71 -16.81 7.15
CA PHE A 4 -3.96 -15.85 6.07
C PHE A 4 -3.33 -16.42 4.79
N LYS A 5 -4.04 -16.41 3.66
CA LYS A 5 -3.40 -16.51 2.34
C LYS A 5 -2.60 -15.23 2.12
N LYS A 6 -1.26 -15.32 2.09
CA LYS A 6 -0.36 -14.15 2.12
C LYS A 6 0.21 -13.80 0.77
N LEU A 7 -0.70 -13.74 -0.19
CA LEU A 7 -0.82 -12.73 -1.21
C LEU A 7 -2.22 -12.95 -1.77
N ALA A 8 -3.12 -11.96 -1.72
CA ALA A 8 -4.35 -11.99 -2.52
C ALA A 8 -4.04 -11.78 -4.02
N LEU A 9 -2.96 -12.43 -4.52
CA LEU A 9 -2.74 -12.73 -5.93
C LEU A 9 -3.25 -14.15 -6.26
N ALA A 10 -3.48 -15.01 -5.26
CA ALA A 10 -3.94 -16.39 -5.42
C ALA A 10 -5.47 -16.56 -5.35
N ALA A 11 -6.23 -15.76 -6.11
CA ALA A 11 -7.57 -16.08 -6.61
C ALA A 11 -8.09 -15.00 -7.60
N ALA A 12 -7.29 -14.58 -8.58
CA ALA A 12 -7.78 -13.82 -9.73
C ALA A 12 -8.47 -14.77 -10.73
N VAL A 13 -9.58 -15.40 -10.32
CA VAL A 13 -10.41 -16.18 -11.25
C VAL A 13 -11.13 -15.22 -12.17
N SER A 14 -10.51 -14.97 -13.33
CA SER A 14 -11.03 -14.13 -14.41
C SER A 14 -12.56 -14.25 -14.57
N SER A 15 -13.30 -13.28 -14.03
CA SER A 15 -14.66 -13.07 -14.50
C SER A 15 -14.53 -12.39 -15.86
N VAL A 16 -14.52 -13.20 -16.91
CA VAL A 16 -14.80 -12.70 -18.25
C VAL A 16 -16.20 -12.11 -18.20
N VAL A 17 -16.31 -10.81 -17.90
CA VAL A 17 -17.46 -10.02 -18.31
C VAL A 17 -17.38 -10.00 -19.82
N GLY A 18 -17.98 -11.03 -20.41
CA GLY A 18 -18.25 -11.08 -21.82
C GLY A 18 -18.96 -9.78 -22.14
N ILE A 19 -18.27 -8.90 -22.87
CA ILE A 19 -18.83 -7.70 -23.43
C ILE A 19 -19.92 -8.16 -24.40
N ALA A 20 -21.12 -8.35 -23.86
CA ALA A 20 -22.35 -8.38 -24.61
C ALA A 20 -22.60 -6.94 -25.05
N GLY A 21 -21.81 -6.49 -26.01
CA GLY A 21 -22.18 -5.36 -26.84
C GLY A 21 -23.55 -5.69 -27.40
N CYS A 22 -24.56 -4.93 -26.99
CA CYS A 22 -25.89 -4.97 -27.57
C CYS A 22 -25.78 -4.66 -29.07
N GLY A 23 -25.60 -5.72 -29.85
CA GLY A 23 -25.53 -5.69 -31.31
C GLY A 23 -26.88 -5.39 -31.91
N GLY A 24 -27.22 -4.11 -31.99
CA GLY A 24 -28.29 -3.57 -32.84
C GLY A 24 -27.73 -3.20 -34.21
N SER A 25 -27.80 -4.14 -35.15
CA SER A 25 -27.40 -3.95 -36.55
C SER A 25 -28.27 -2.92 -37.28
N SER A 26 -27.66 -1.89 -37.88
CA SER A 26 -28.10 -1.35 -39.17
C SER A 26 -26.93 -0.68 -39.90
N GLY A 27 -26.64 -1.17 -41.11
CA GLY A 27 -25.47 -0.79 -41.89
C GLY A 27 -25.60 0.52 -42.68
N GLY A 28 -24.45 1.08 -43.03
CA GLY A 28 -24.29 2.16 -44.01
C GLY A 28 -22.84 2.63 -44.05
N GLY A 29 -22.14 2.37 -45.16
CA GLY A 29 -20.72 2.70 -45.31
C GLY A 29 -20.43 4.13 -45.76
N SER A 30 -19.14 4.46 -45.66
CA SER A 30 -18.36 5.46 -46.39
C SER A 30 -18.21 6.88 -45.81
N THR A 31 -16.93 7.19 -45.52
CA THR A 31 -16.17 8.43 -45.78
C THR A 31 -16.44 9.71 -44.97
N GLY A 32 -15.35 10.22 -44.39
CA GLY A 32 -15.11 11.66 -44.18
C GLY A 32 -15.23 12.10 -42.73
N GLY A 33 -14.12 12.63 -42.17
CA GLY A 33 -14.14 13.27 -40.86
C GLY A 33 -15.08 14.47 -40.86
N GLU A 34 -16.09 14.42 -39.99
CA GLU A 34 -16.94 15.57 -39.64
C GLU A 34 -16.85 15.79 -38.13
N THR A 35 -16.49 17.02 -37.76
CA THR A 35 -16.61 17.58 -36.41
C THR A 35 -18.06 17.51 -35.94
N VAL A 36 -18.35 16.69 -34.93
CA VAL A 36 -19.70 16.53 -34.37
C VAL A 36 -20.01 17.70 -33.44
N SER A 37 -21.16 18.36 -33.65
CA SER A 37 -21.68 19.40 -32.77
C SER A 37 -22.66 18.81 -31.74
N GLY A 38 -22.66 19.32 -30.50
CA GLY A 38 -23.84 19.29 -29.63
C GLY A 38 -24.05 18.02 -28.83
N GLU A 39 -22.99 17.34 -28.41
CA GLU A 39 -23.12 16.31 -27.37
C GLU A 39 -23.74 16.93 -26.11
N THR A 40 -24.67 16.20 -25.50
CA THR A 40 -25.35 16.66 -24.29
C THR A 40 -24.99 15.74 -23.15
N ILE A 41 -24.51 16.35 -22.08
CA ILE A 41 -24.27 15.68 -20.81
C ILE A 41 -25.47 15.91 -19.88
N SER A 42 -25.70 14.94 -19.00
CA SER A 42 -26.74 14.98 -17.97
C SER A 42 -26.22 14.34 -16.70
N GLY A 43 -26.91 14.59 -15.60
CA GLY A 43 -26.62 13.94 -14.33
C GLY A 43 -27.47 14.52 -13.23
N THR A 44 -27.12 14.17 -12.01
CA THR A 44 -27.74 14.60 -10.78
C THR A 44 -26.72 15.31 -9.90
N ALA A 45 -27.15 16.37 -9.24
CA ALA A 45 -26.36 17.05 -8.22
C ALA A 45 -26.88 16.66 -6.84
N THR A 46 -26.01 16.08 -6.01
CA THR A 46 -26.36 15.62 -4.66
C THR A 46 -25.33 16.08 -3.63
N ALA A 47 -25.77 16.34 -2.40
CA ALA A 47 -24.92 16.79 -1.29
C ALA A 47 -25.46 16.28 0.05
N PRO A 48 -24.61 16.15 1.09
CA PRO A 48 -25.05 15.79 2.44
C PRO A 48 -25.97 16.85 3.08
N GLY A 49 -26.78 16.43 4.05
CA GLY A 49 -27.68 17.28 4.85
C GLY A 49 -29.14 17.37 4.36
N GLU A 50 -30.08 17.72 5.24
CA GLU A 50 -31.55 17.57 5.08
C GLU A 50 -32.18 18.32 3.87
N GLU A 51 -31.49 19.31 3.29
CA GLU A 51 -32.00 20.06 2.12
C GLU A 51 -31.09 20.01 0.88
N GLY A 52 -30.01 19.21 0.89
CA GLY A 52 -29.01 19.23 -0.19
C GLY A 52 -28.38 20.63 -0.35
N THR A 53 -28.27 21.37 0.77
CA THR A 53 -27.60 22.67 0.80
C THR A 53 -26.11 22.44 0.99
N ILE A 54 -25.31 23.03 0.10
CA ILE A 54 -23.86 23.12 0.25
C ILE A 54 -23.58 24.15 1.38
N ALA A 55 -23.75 23.73 2.63
CA ALA A 55 -23.56 24.52 3.84
C ALA A 55 -22.97 23.65 4.97
N SER A 56 -22.13 24.25 5.82
CA SER A 56 -21.48 23.59 6.97
C SER A 56 -22.42 23.58 8.18
N PHE A 57 -22.57 22.43 8.83
CA PHE A 57 -23.13 22.29 10.17
C PHE A 57 -22.07 21.68 11.10
N THR A 58 -22.07 22.04 12.38
CA THR A 58 -21.03 21.66 13.36
C THR A 58 -21.55 20.71 14.45
N GLN A 59 -20.87 19.55 14.60
CA GLN A 59 -20.65 18.62 15.74
C GLN A 59 -21.80 17.83 16.38
N PRO A 60 -21.58 16.57 16.88
CA PRO A 60 -20.37 16.05 17.57
C PRO A 60 -19.62 14.88 16.88
N SER A 61 -18.49 14.48 17.50
CA SER A 61 -17.49 13.45 17.11
C SER A 61 -18.09 12.08 16.77
N ILE A 62 -17.65 11.50 15.64
CA ILE A 62 -17.90 10.11 15.24
C ILE A 62 -16.56 9.36 15.18
N PHE A 63 -16.28 8.56 16.20
CA PHE A 63 -15.21 7.56 16.15
C PHE A 63 -15.90 6.20 16.22
N GLU A 64 -15.96 5.52 15.08
CA GLU A 64 -16.02 4.06 14.92
C GLU A 64 -15.22 3.82 13.64
N VAL A 65 -13.92 3.60 13.81
CA VAL A 65 -13.04 3.23 12.70
C VAL A 65 -13.11 1.72 12.57
N ALA A 66 -13.23 1.24 11.31
CA ALA A 66 -13.26 -0.15 10.85
C ALA A 66 -14.64 -0.82 10.57
N LEU A 67 -15.74 -0.10 10.31
CA LEU A 67 -17.07 -0.74 10.30
C LEU A 67 -18.07 -0.46 9.16
N ASN A 68 -17.69 0.20 8.05
CA ASN A 68 -18.52 0.15 6.82
C ASN A 68 -17.97 -0.81 5.76
N PHE A 69 -17.15 -1.76 6.22
CA PHE A 69 -16.83 -2.92 5.44
C PHE A 69 -18.06 -3.82 5.32
N VAL A 70 -18.62 -3.76 4.12
CA VAL A 70 -19.26 -4.87 3.46
C VAL A 70 -20.77 -4.97 3.61
N VAL A 71 -21.41 -4.34 2.64
CA VAL A 71 -22.42 -5.01 1.83
C VAL A 71 -22.01 -4.78 0.39
N ALA A 72 -21.88 -5.82 -0.45
CA ALA A 72 -22.04 -5.62 -1.88
C ALA A 72 -23.54 -5.45 -2.13
N PRO A 73 -24.07 -4.26 -2.45
CA PRO A 73 -25.47 -4.15 -2.72
C PRO A 73 -25.59 -4.36 -4.23
N VAL A 74 -26.49 -5.26 -4.60
CA VAL A 74 -27.18 -5.13 -5.88
C VAL A 74 -27.85 -3.73 -5.84
N ALA A 75 -27.12 -2.70 -6.32
CA ALA A 75 -27.31 -1.25 -6.20
C ALA A 75 -26.76 -0.56 -4.91
N ALA A 76 -25.44 -0.29 -4.84
CA ALA A 76 -24.87 0.64 -3.87
C ALA A 76 -25.31 2.08 -4.16
N ALA A 77 -25.69 2.80 -3.10
CA ALA A 77 -26.01 4.23 -3.13
C ALA A 77 -25.54 4.84 -1.82
N ILE A 78 -24.79 5.95 -1.88
CA ILE A 78 -24.37 6.68 -0.68
C ILE A 78 -25.62 7.12 0.09
N THR A 79 -25.84 6.51 1.25
CA THR A 79 -27.04 6.78 2.04
C THR A 79 -26.93 8.15 2.69
N GLY A 80 -27.99 8.98 2.62
CA GLY A 80 -28.01 10.32 3.22
C GLY A 80 -27.64 11.50 2.32
N LEU A 81 -27.34 11.26 1.03
CA LEU A 81 -27.24 12.35 0.04
C LEU A 81 -28.62 12.84 -0.40
N ASN A 82 -28.78 14.17 -0.46
CA ASN A 82 -30.01 14.82 -0.91
C ASN A 82 -29.80 15.62 -2.20
N PRO A 83 -30.81 15.72 -3.08
CA PRO A 83 -30.70 16.49 -4.31
C PRO A 83 -30.49 17.99 -4.08
N VAL A 84 -29.51 18.58 -4.78
CA VAL A 84 -29.26 20.03 -4.77
C VAL A 84 -30.21 20.72 -5.74
N LYS A 85 -31.15 21.53 -5.22
CA LYS A 85 -32.26 22.09 -6.02
C LYS A 85 -31.96 23.51 -6.52
N GLY A 86 -32.13 23.75 -7.83
CA GLY A 86 -32.01 25.08 -8.43
C GLY A 86 -30.60 25.67 -8.44
N ALA A 87 -29.56 24.86 -8.26
CA ALA A 87 -28.18 25.31 -8.32
C ALA A 87 -27.77 25.58 -9.78
N THR A 88 -26.96 26.61 -10.00
CA THR A 88 -26.33 26.85 -11.30
C THR A 88 -25.21 25.85 -11.50
N VAL A 89 -25.29 25.08 -12.58
CA VAL A 89 -24.24 24.16 -13.03
C VAL A 89 -23.45 24.87 -14.12
N GLU A 90 -22.16 25.07 -13.90
CA GLU A 90 -21.24 25.69 -14.86
C GLU A 90 -20.32 24.63 -15.47
N LEU A 91 -20.13 24.67 -16.78
CA LEU A 91 -19.11 23.91 -17.49
C LEU A 91 -17.85 24.78 -17.63
N ILE A 92 -16.72 24.31 -17.12
CA ILE A 92 -15.45 25.04 -17.08
C ILE A 92 -14.29 24.13 -17.51
N ARG A 93 -13.14 24.73 -17.83
CA ARG A 93 -11.84 24.05 -17.86
C ARG A 93 -11.08 24.39 -16.59
N VAL A 94 -10.29 23.46 -16.09
CA VAL A 94 -9.37 23.68 -14.97
C VAL A 94 -7.93 23.38 -15.38
N ASP A 95 -6.95 24.00 -14.70
CA ASP A 95 -5.55 23.59 -14.72
C ASP A 95 -5.30 22.44 -13.74
N ASP A 96 -4.07 21.95 -13.70
CA ASP A 96 -3.65 20.80 -12.88
C ASP A 96 -3.68 21.13 -11.39
N GLU A 97 -3.66 22.42 -11.03
CA GLU A 97 -3.91 22.91 -9.67
C GLU A 97 -5.40 23.11 -9.36
N GLY A 98 -6.30 22.73 -10.28
CA GLY A 98 -7.75 22.80 -10.14
C GLY A 98 -8.35 24.20 -10.26
N ASN A 99 -7.57 25.20 -10.68
CA ASN A 99 -8.05 26.56 -10.92
C ASN A 99 -8.71 26.66 -12.29
N GLN A 100 -9.75 27.48 -12.39
CA GLN A 100 -10.45 27.68 -13.66
C GLN A 100 -9.55 28.37 -14.69
N ILE A 101 -9.46 27.77 -15.88
CA ILE A 101 -8.84 28.38 -17.06
C ILE A 101 -9.93 28.99 -17.95
N GLY A 102 -9.83 30.28 -18.21
CA GLY A 102 -10.73 31.00 -19.11
C GLY A 102 -12.14 31.22 -18.56
N ASP A 103 -13.08 31.56 -19.45
CA ASP A 103 -14.47 31.85 -19.10
C ASP A 103 -15.31 30.58 -18.96
N VAL A 104 -16.46 30.68 -18.29
CA VAL A 104 -17.46 29.61 -18.24
C VAL A 104 -17.92 29.27 -19.66
N LEU A 105 -17.80 27.99 -20.04
CA LEU A 105 -18.07 27.51 -21.38
C LEU A 105 -19.56 27.36 -21.68
N ALA A 106 -20.32 26.92 -20.68
CA ALA A 106 -21.77 26.75 -20.73
C ALA A 106 -22.34 26.70 -19.31
N GLN A 107 -23.64 26.91 -19.15
CA GLN A 107 -24.30 26.81 -17.86
C GLN A 107 -25.74 26.29 -17.99
N THR A 108 -26.22 25.62 -16.95
CA THR A 108 -27.61 25.19 -16.79
C THR A 108 -28.01 25.30 -15.31
N ALA A 109 -29.19 24.81 -14.94
CA ALA A 109 -29.62 24.74 -13.55
C ALA A 109 -30.16 23.35 -13.20
N THR A 110 -29.99 22.95 -11.95
CA THR A 110 -30.56 21.71 -11.44
C THR A 110 -32.07 21.82 -11.23
N SER A 111 -32.78 20.72 -11.45
CA SER A 111 -34.22 20.61 -11.23
C SER A 111 -34.57 20.48 -9.73
N THR A 112 -35.85 20.33 -9.41
CA THR A 112 -36.29 20.03 -8.03
C THR A 112 -35.87 18.63 -7.55
N THR A 113 -35.41 17.77 -8.45
CA THR A 113 -34.87 16.44 -8.14
C THR A 113 -33.34 16.41 -8.27
N GLY A 114 -32.68 17.57 -8.43
CA GLY A 114 -31.23 17.66 -8.61
C GLY A 114 -30.72 17.40 -10.02
N ASN A 115 -31.58 16.97 -10.94
CA ASN A 115 -31.17 16.62 -12.31
C ASN A 115 -30.79 17.86 -13.11
N TYR A 116 -29.76 17.76 -13.95
CA TYR A 116 -29.40 18.81 -14.89
C TYR A 116 -29.14 18.23 -16.29
N LYS A 117 -29.14 19.11 -17.28
CA LYS A 117 -28.82 18.79 -18.68
C LYS A 117 -28.10 19.97 -19.30
N LEU A 118 -26.94 19.73 -19.89
CA LEU A 118 -26.07 20.76 -20.45
C LEU A 118 -25.53 20.29 -21.81
N THR A 119 -25.68 21.12 -22.84
CA THR A 119 -25.14 20.83 -24.17
C THR A 119 -23.73 21.41 -24.28
N LEU A 120 -22.77 20.57 -24.66
CA LEU A 120 -21.38 20.98 -24.85
C LEU A 120 -21.28 21.98 -26.00
N PRO A 121 -20.52 23.08 -25.84
CA PRO A 121 -20.23 24.01 -26.94
C PRO A 121 -19.52 23.30 -28.09
N GLN A 122 -19.65 23.86 -29.30
CA GLN A 122 -19.02 23.30 -30.49
C GLN A 122 -17.49 23.25 -30.31
N GLY A 123 -16.89 22.09 -30.58
CA GLY A 123 -15.44 21.87 -30.48
C GLY A 123 -14.93 21.55 -29.06
N VAL A 124 -15.83 21.41 -28.09
CA VAL A 124 -15.50 20.94 -26.73
C VAL A 124 -15.75 19.42 -26.68
N ASN A 125 -14.69 18.65 -26.48
CA ASN A 125 -14.76 17.20 -26.24
C ASN A 125 -14.64 16.89 -24.74
N LEU A 126 -15.15 15.72 -24.35
CA LEU A 126 -14.94 15.11 -23.03
C LEU A 126 -13.44 15.01 -22.73
N ALA A 127 -13.04 15.32 -21.50
CA ALA A 127 -11.65 15.27 -21.05
C ALA A 127 -11.58 15.35 -19.52
N GLY A 128 -10.46 14.93 -18.93
CA GLY A 128 -10.22 15.00 -17.48
C GLY A 128 -10.26 16.42 -16.92
N ASN A 129 -9.76 17.41 -17.66
CA ASN A 129 -9.77 18.82 -17.24
C ASN A 129 -11.07 19.58 -17.61
N LEU A 130 -12.05 18.92 -18.23
CA LEU A 130 -13.39 19.48 -18.44
C LEU A 130 -14.22 19.19 -17.19
N VAL A 131 -14.77 20.21 -16.55
CA VAL A 131 -15.44 20.06 -15.25
C VAL A 131 -16.81 20.70 -15.28
N VAL A 132 -17.81 20.02 -14.72
CA VAL A 132 -19.05 20.64 -14.27
C VAL A 132 -18.93 21.03 -12.80
N ARG A 133 -19.38 22.23 -12.45
CA ARG A 133 -19.29 22.77 -11.09
C ARG A 133 -20.64 23.29 -10.62
N ILE A 134 -20.97 23.03 -9.36
CA ILE A 134 -21.96 23.79 -8.59
C ILE A 134 -21.28 24.53 -7.44
N THR A 135 -21.75 25.75 -7.15
CA THR A 135 -21.21 26.58 -6.07
C THR A 135 -22.28 26.84 -5.02
N GLY A 136 -21.92 26.59 -3.76
CA GLY A 136 -22.75 26.73 -2.58
C GLY A 136 -22.49 27.98 -1.76
N GLN A 137 -22.96 27.96 -0.51
CA GLN A 137 -22.64 28.99 0.46
C GLN A 137 -21.15 28.93 0.84
N ASN A 138 -20.58 30.07 1.25
CA ASN A 138 -19.16 30.19 1.62
C ASN A 138 -18.18 29.75 0.53
N ASN A 139 -18.57 29.84 -0.75
CA ASN A 139 -17.78 29.42 -1.92
C ASN A 139 -17.36 27.94 -1.91
N LYS A 140 -18.02 27.09 -1.12
CA LYS A 140 -17.83 25.63 -1.23
C LYS A 140 -18.36 25.16 -2.58
N GLN A 141 -17.61 24.28 -3.23
CA GLN A 141 -17.92 23.78 -4.57
C GLN A 141 -18.00 22.25 -4.53
N LEU A 142 -18.85 21.71 -5.40
CA LEU A 142 -18.77 20.32 -5.82
C LEU A 142 -18.53 20.33 -7.33
N ARG A 143 -17.56 19.54 -7.77
CA ARG A 143 -17.14 19.43 -9.15
C ARG A 143 -17.16 17.96 -9.58
N ALA A 144 -17.33 17.73 -10.87
CA ALA A 144 -17.18 16.41 -11.47
C ALA A 144 -16.49 16.55 -12.83
N GLN A 145 -15.59 15.62 -13.13
CA GLN A 145 -14.92 15.55 -14.43
C GLN A 145 -15.90 15.07 -15.50
N VAL A 146 -15.91 15.74 -16.65
CA VAL A 146 -16.80 15.47 -17.78
C VAL A 146 -16.09 14.53 -18.74
N VAL A 147 -15.93 13.30 -18.28
CA VAL A 147 -15.24 12.19 -18.97
C VAL A 147 -16.23 11.24 -19.67
N GLU A 148 -17.52 11.36 -19.36
CA GLU A 148 -18.62 10.65 -20.01
C GLU A 148 -19.88 11.53 -20.13
N LYS A 149 -21.00 10.94 -20.57
CA LYS A 149 -22.25 11.69 -20.81
C LYS A 149 -23.15 11.79 -19.58
N ASP A 150 -23.07 10.81 -18.70
CA ASP A 150 -23.79 10.78 -17.43
C ASP A 150 -22.81 11.17 -16.32
N VAL A 151 -22.90 12.39 -15.84
CA VAL A 151 -21.91 13.01 -14.95
C VAL A 151 -22.61 13.49 -13.68
N ASP A 152 -22.50 12.72 -12.61
CA ASP A 152 -23.06 13.10 -11.32
C ASP A 152 -22.14 14.05 -10.54
N ILE A 153 -22.72 15.11 -9.98
CA ILE A 153 -22.01 16.11 -9.16
C ILE A 153 -22.30 15.79 -7.71
N ASN A 154 -21.37 15.11 -7.05
CA ASN A 154 -21.54 14.61 -5.69
C ASN A 154 -20.19 14.67 -4.94
N PRO A 155 -20.14 14.34 -3.65
CA PRO A 155 -18.89 14.33 -2.89
C PRO A 155 -17.82 13.38 -3.45
N VAL A 156 -18.20 12.23 -4.02
CA VAL A 156 -17.26 11.27 -4.62
C VAL A 156 -16.59 11.85 -5.87
N SER A 157 -17.36 12.45 -6.79
CA SER A 157 -16.78 13.03 -8.00
C SER A 157 -15.88 14.24 -7.72
N GLU A 158 -16.16 15.01 -6.66
CA GLU A 158 -15.26 16.06 -6.18
C GLU A 158 -14.01 15.47 -5.51
N PHE A 159 -14.15 14.40 -4.74
CA PHE A 159 -13.05 13.73 -4.05
C PHE A 159 -12.05 13.12 -5.03
N VAL A 160 -12.53 12.39 -6.05
CA VAL A 160 -11.69 11.82 -7.11
C VAL A 160 -10.93 12.93 -7.85
N LEU A 161 -11.59 14.03 -8.22
CA LEU A 161 -10.92 15.18 -8.85
C LEU A 161 -9.85 15.79 -7.94
N ARG A 162 -10.13 15.94 -6.64
CA ARG A 162 -9.14 16.44 -5.68
C ARG A 162 -7.92 15.54 -5.60
N LYS A 163 -8.12 14.22 -5.57
CA LYS A 163 -7.02 13.27 -5.55
C LYS A 163 -6.13 13.39 -6.78
N PHE A 164 -6.69 13.52 -7.99
CA PHE A 164 -5.88 13.82 -9.18
C PHE A 164 -5.06 15.12 -9.02
N ILE A 165 -5.67 16.20 -8.53
CA ILE A 165 -4.98 17.48 -8.30
C ILE A 165 -3.87 17.35 -7.24
N GLU A 166 -4.17 16.70 -6.11
CA GLU A 166 -3.23 16.48 -5.01
C GLU A 166 -2.01 15.66 -5.45
N THR A 167 -2.21 14.69 -6.35
CA THR A 167 -1.11 13.91 -6.96
C THR A 167 -0.35 14.65 -8.05
N GLY A 168 -0.77 15.87 -8.43
CA GLY A 168 -0.14 16.64 -9.51
C GLY A 168 -0.35 16.03 -10.90
N ALA A 169 -1.44 15.29 -11.09
CA ALA A 169 -1.74 14.67 -12.38
C ALA A 169 -2.02 15.74 -13.45
N ASP A 170 -1.52 15.51 -14.68
CA ASP A 170 -1.87 16.30 -15.84
C ASP A 170 -3.32 15.98 -16.26
N LEU A 171 -4.25 16.86 -15.87
CA LEU A 171 -5.68 16.62 -16.01
C LEU A 171 -6.11 16.59 -17.49
N ASP A 172 -5.34 17.21 -18.38
CA ASP A 172 -5.66 17.28 -19.80
C ASP A 172 -5.18 16.05 -20.59
N GLN A 173 -4.25 15.27 -20.03
CA GLN A 173 -3.76 14.01 -20.56
C GLN A 173 -4.47 12.76 -20.00
N LEU A 174 -5.35 12.90 -19.01
CA LEU A 174 -6.07 11.76 -18.41
C LEU A 174 -6.92 11.00 -19.45
N VAL A 175 -6.80 9.67 -19.41
CA VAL A 175 -7.63 8.78 -20.23
C VAL A 175 -9.03 8.70 -19.63
N VAL A 176 -10.02 9.20 -20.37
CA VAL A 176 -11.41 9.35 -19.89
C VAL A 176 -12.02 8.05 -19.35
N THR A 177 -11.72 6.90 -19.96
CA THR A 177 -12.28 5.61 -19.54
C THR A 177 -11.75 5.14 -18.18
N ASP A 178 -10.54 5.54 -17.82
CA ASP A 178 -9.92 5.10 -16.58
C ASP A 178 -10.43 5.93 -15.40
N VAL A 179 -10.69 7.23 -15.62
CA VAL A 179 -11.40 8.10 -14.65
C VAL A 179 -12.82 7.59 -14.37
N VAL A 180 -13.55 7.15 -15.40
CA VAL A 180 -14.90 6.56 -15.26
C VAL A 180 -14.84 5.27 -14.42
N LYS A 181 -13.89 4.37 -14.72
CA LYS A 181 -13.72 3.12 -13.96
C LYS A 181 -13.42 3.39 -12.49
N LEU A 182 -12.48 4.29 -12.21
CA LEU A 182 -12.14 4.68 -10.83
C LEU A 182 -13.37 5.21 -10.10
N SER A 183 -14.09 6.15 -10.72
CA SER A 183 -15.30 6.71 -10.10
C SER A 183 -16.34 5.63 -9.81
N GLY A 184 -16.54 4.70 -10.74
CA GLY A 184 -17.45 3.56 -10.55
C GLY A 184 -17.02 2.65 -9.39
N LYS A 185 -15.73 2.32 -9.27
CA LYS A 185 -15.22 1.51 -8.14
C LYS A 185 -15.44 2.19 -6.79
N VAL A 186 -15.28 3.50 -6.69
CA VAL A 186 -15.54 4.24 -5.44
C VAL A 186 -17.02 4.22 -5.07
N GLU A 187 -17.91 4.22 -6.06
CA GLU A 187 -19.36 4.15 -5.83
C GLU A 187 -19.84 2.77 -5.36
N GLU A 188 -19.02 1.72 -5.48
CA GLU A 188 -19.32 0.38 -4.96
C GLU A 188 -19.15 0.26 -3.44
N PHE A 189 -18.41 1.18 -2.81
CA PHE A 189 -18.27 1.23 -1.36
C PHE A 189 -19.56 1.68 -0.68
N ASP A 190 -19.99 0.97 0.36
CA ASP A 190 -21.17 1.34 1.15
C ASP A 190 -20.83 2.52 2.09
N LEU A 191 -20.99 3.74 1.56
CA LEU A 191 -20.69 4.96 2.28
C LEU A 191 -21.96 5.56 2.89
N THR A 192 -21.91 5.87 4.19
CA THR A 192 -22.92 6.70 4.84
C THR A 192 -22.49 8.16 4.78
N ALA A 193 -23.36 9.04 4.29
CA ALA A 193 -23.07 10.46 4.19
C ALA A 193 -22.86 11.08 5.58
N GLY A 194 -21.71 11.74 5.77
CA GLY A 194 -21.47 12.60 6.93
C GLY A 194 -22.49 13.73 7.02
N ALA A 195 -22.62 14.36 8.19
CA ALA A 195 -23.63 15.40 8.41
C ALA A 195 -23.44 16.64 7.51
N ASN A 196 -22.24 16.85 6.98
CA ASN A 196 -21.89 17.96 6.08
C ASN A 196 -20.75 17.55 5.13
N LEU A 197 -20.37 18.45 4.21
CA LEU A 197 -19.34 18.16 3.21
C LEU A 197 -17.93 17.92 3.79
N ASP A 198 -17.53 18.62 4.84
CA ASP A 198 -16.17 18.45 5.40
C ASP A 198 -16.06 17.08 6.09
N GLU A 199 -17.11 16.69 6.79
CA GLU A 199 -17.24 15.36 7.39
C GLU A 199 -17.31 14.28 6.31
N MET A 200 -18.06 14.49 5.22
CA MET A 200 -18.09 13.55 4.10
C MET A 200 -16.72 13.37 3.45
N PHE A 201 -15.95 14.45 3.25
CA PHE A 201 -14.58 14.30 2.73
C PHE A 201 -13.65 13.62 3.73
N SER A 202 -13.84 13.85 5.03
CA SER A 202 -13.07 13.15 6.07
C SER A 202 -13.40 11.64 6.07
N THR A 203 -14.67 11.28 5.89
CA THR A 203 -15.09 9.88 5.71
C THR A 203 -14.51 9.30 4.41
N LEU A 204 -14.62 9.99 3.27
CA LEU A 204 -14.04 9.51 2.02
C LEU A 204 -12.52 9.29 2.13
N GLU A 205 -11.80 10.21 2.77
CA GLU A 205 -10.37 10.08 3.01
C GLU A 205 -10.05 8.87 3.90
N SER A 206 -10.83 8.68 4.97
CA SER A 206 -10.66 7.57 5.91
C SER A 206 -11.01 6.21 5.30
N GLU A 207 -12.04 6.14 4.47
CA GLU A 207 -12.63 4.87 4.01
C GLU A 207 -12.05 4.42 2.65
N VAL A 208 -11.82 5.35 1.72
CA VAL A 208 -11.43 5.03 0.33
C VAL A 208 -10.22 5.83 -0.14
N GLY A 209 -9.62 6.67 0.71
CA GLY A 209 -8.51 7.55 0.35
C GLY A 209 -7.33 6.79 -0.24
N ASP A 210 -6.84 5.76 0.45
CA ASP A 210 -5.67 4.96 0.08
C ASP A 210 -5.88 4.25 -1.25
N PHE A 211 -7.09 3.70 -1.44
CA PHE A 211 -7.49 3.04 -2.66
C PHE A 211 -7.52 4.02 -3.84
N VAL A 212 -8.20 5.17 -3.68
CA VAL A 212 -8.28 6.19 -4.72
C VAL A 212 -6.92 6.77 -5.04
N GLU A 213 -6.09 7.04 -4.03
CA GLU A 213 -4.74 7.55 -4.18
C GLU A 213 -3.85 6.58 -4.99
N SER A 214 -3.96 5.29 -4.71
CA SER A 214 -3.27 4.21 -5.42
C SER A 214 -3.71 4.13 -6.88
N GLU A 215 -5.02 4.14 -7.14
CA GLU A 215 -5.56 4.08 -8.50
C GLU A 215 -5.24 5.36 -9.31
N VAL A 216 -5.33 6.53 -8.69
CA VAL A 216 -4.99 7.81 -9.33
C VAL A 216 -3.55 7.81 -9.83
N ALA A 217 -2.61 7.31 -9.02
CA ALA A 217 -1.22 7.22 -9.43
C ALA A 217 -1.02 6.28 -10.64
N VAL A 218 -1.80 5.20 -10.74
CA VAL A 218 -1.79 4.31 -11.91
C VAL A 218 -2.34 5.01 -13.15
N VAL A 219 -3.48 5.70 -13.01
CA VAL A 219 -4.12 6.44 -14.11
C VAL A 219 -3.24 7.59 -14.60
N ALA A 220 -2.56 8.28 -13.69
CA ALA A 220 -1.67 9.39 -14.00
C ALA A 220 -0.29 8.93 -14.53
N GLY A 221 0.12 7.70 -14.22
CA GLY A 221 1.45 7.17 -14.54
C GLY A 221 1.74 6.88 -16.02
N GLY A 222 0.77 7.08 -16.91
CA GLY A 222 0.91 6.80 -18.34
C GLY A 222 1.08 5.30 -18.66
N LYS A 223 1.23 4.97 -19.95
CA LYS A 223 1.40 3.57 -20.40
C LYS A 223 2.88 3.19 -20.44
N GLY A 224 3.27 2.19 -19.64
CA GLY A 224 4.60 1.58 -19.69
C GLY A 224 4.73 0.53 -20.79
N GLU A 225 5.89 -0.10 -20.86
CA GLU A 225 6.24 -1.13 -21.85
C GLU A 225 6.48 -2.47 -21.15
N ALA A 226 5.50 -3.37 -21.17
CA ALA A 226 5.52 -4.63 -20.40
C ALA A 226 6.73 -5.52 -20.72
N SER A 227 7.24 -5.49 -21.96
CA SER A 227 8.44 -6.25 -22.36
C SER A 227 9.71 -5.90 -21.58
N THR A 228 9.77 -4.73 -20.94
CA THR A 228 10.96 -4.29 -20.17
C THR A 228 11.11 -5.00 -18.83
N VAL A 229 10.01 -5.54 -18.29
CA VAL A 229 9.95 -6.16 -16.96
C VAL A 229 9.77 -7.68 -17.04
N ALA A 230 9.70 -8.25 -18.24
CA ALA A 230 9.56 -9.69 -18.41
C ALA A 230 10.75 -10.47 -17.83
N GLY A 231 10.47 -11.65 -17.26
CA GLY A 231 11.44 -12.54 -16.65
C GLY A 231 10.84 -13.40 -15.54
N ASP A 232 11.66 -14.30 -15.01
CA ASP A 232 11.35 -15.04 -13.79
C ASP A 232 11.82 -14.20 -12.59
N TYR A 233 11.04 -14.17 -11.52
CA TYR A 233 11.26 -13.35 -10.33
C TYR A 233 11.15 -14.24 -9.08
N ARG A 234 11.97 -13.95 -8.08
CA ARG A 234 11.74 -14.38 -6.69
C ARG A 234 11.19 -13.20 -5.91
N SER A 235 10.31 -13.48 -4.97
CA SER A 235 9.91 -12.51 -3.97
C SER A 235 10.15 -13.02 -2.56
N ALA A 236 10.24 -12.07 -1.63
CA ALA A 236 10.14 -12.35 -0.21
C ALA A 236 9.51 -11.16 0.50
N ALA A 237 8.69 -11.47 1.50
CA ALA A 237 7.99 -10.47 2.29
C ALA A 237 8.11 -10.72 3.78
N PHE A 238 7.98 -9.65 4.56
CA PHE A 238 7.94 -9.68 6.01
C PHE A 238 6.74 -8.84 6.49
N ALA A 239 5.98 -9.37 7.45
CA ALA A 239 4.78 -8.72 7.96
C ALA A 239 4.71 -8.68 9.49
N LEU A 240 4.07 -7.62 9.99
CA LEU A 240 3.66 -7.44 11.37
C LEU A 240 2.14 -7.28 11.41
N GLU A 241 1.52 -7.98 12.36
CA GLU A 241 0.07 -8.22 12.35
C GLU A 241 -0.56 -8.05 13.74
N LEU A 242 -1.77 -7.50 13.75
CA LEU A 242 -2.56 -7.27 14.97
C LEU A 242 -4.02 -7.65 14.71
N HIS A 243 -4.57 -8.55 15.52
CA HIS A 243 -5.96 -9.01 15.36
C HIS A 243 -6.74 -8.89 16.66
N ASP A 244 -8.02 -8.53 16.62
CA ASP A 244 -8.86 -8.43 17.82
C ASP A 244 -10.07 -9.38 17.81
N ALA A 245 -10.93 -9.22 18.81
CA ALA A 245 -12.22 -9.88 18.86
C ALA A 245 -13.30 -8.95 19.44
N GLU A 246 -14.50 -8.95 18.85
CA GLU A 246 -15.63 -8.09 19.22
C GLU A 246 -16.07 -8.23 20.69
N ASN A 247 -15.76 -9.36 21.34
CA ASN A 247 -16.07 -9.58 22.74
C ASN A 247 -14.98 -9.09 23.72
N HIS A 248 -13.89 -8.52 23.19
CA HIS A 248 -12.72 -7.99 23.91
C HIS A 248 -12.06 -9.02 24.84
N SER A 249 -12.29 -10.32 24.60
CA SER A 249 -11.81 -11.38 25.47
C SER A 249 -10.46 -11.94 25.05
N SER A 250 -10.08 -11.76 23.79
CA SER A 250 -8.84 -12.27 23.21
C SER A 250 -8.49 -11.50 21.95
N GLY A 251 -7.22 -11.54 21.57
CA GLY A 251 -6.70 -11.11 20.29
C GLY A 251 -5.23 -11.51 20.18
N THR A 252 -4.54 -11.09 19.13
CA THR A 252 -3.18 -11.54 18.82
C THR A 252 -2.23 -10.39 18.47
N TYR A 253 -0.95 -10.67 18.69
CA TYR A 253 0.16 -10.12 17.90
C TYR A 253 0.68 -11.25 17.02
N ALA A 254 0.98 -10.98 15.77
CA ALA A 254 1.51 -11.95 14.84
C ALA A 254 2.62 -11.34 13.97
N HIS A 255 3.44 -12.21 13.41
CA HIS A 255 4.43 -11.89 12.38
C HIS A 255 4.38 -12.94 11.28
N SER A 256 4.81 -12.57 10.08
CA SER A 256 4.90 -13.52 8.98
C SER A 256 6.02 -13.23 8.02
N LEU A 257 6.39 -14.28 7.31
CA LEU A 257 7.38 -14.28 6.27
C LEU A 257 6.86 -15.18 5.17
N TRP A 258 6.89 -14.71 3.93
CA TRP A 258 6.58 -15.56 2.78
C TRP A 258 7.59 -15.33 1.67
N ALA A 259 7.81 -16.36 0.86
CA ALA A 259 8.70 -16.33 -0.29
C ALA A 259 8.01 -17.01 -1.47
N SER A 260 7.98 -16.32 -2.60
CA SER A 260 7.17 -16.76 -3.74
C SER A 260 7.98 -16.70 -5.03
N SER A 261 7.59 -17.50 -6.01
CA SER A 261 8.18 -17.51 -7.35
C SER A 261 7.19 -16.97 -8.37
N PHE A 262 7.63 -16.03 -9.21
CA PHE A 262 6.79 -15.36 -10.20
C PHE A 262 7.37 -15.45 -11.60
N GLN A 263 6.49 -15.52 -12.60
CA GLN A 263 6.86 -15.30 -14.00
C GLN A 263 6.09 -14.11 -14.57
N LEU A 264 6.82 -13.08 -15.00
CA LEU A 264 6.27 -11.92 -15.67
C LEU A 264 6.49 -12.05 -17.18
N ALA A 265 5.40 -11.97 -17.95
CA ALA A 265 5.42 -12.05 -19.40
C ALA A 265 4.78 -10.81 -20.05
N ASP A 266 5.21 -10.50 -21.27
CA ASP A 266 4.65 -9.42 -22.09
C ASP A 266 3.25 -9.82 -22.62
N GLY A 267 2.20 -9.22 -22.05
CA GLY A 267 0.81 -9.36 -22.50
C GLY A 267 0.45 -8.39 -23.65
N GLY A 268 1.35 -7.47 -24.00
CA GLY A 268 1.17 -6.43 -25.01
C GLY A 268 0.82 -5.06 -24.44
N GLU A 269 1.30 -4.00 -25.11
CA GLU A 269 1.23 -2.62 -24.61
C GLU A 269 1.79 -2.52 -23.18
N ASN A 270 0.94 -2.11 -22.24
CA ASN A 270 1.25 -1.94 -20.83
C ASN A 270 0.73 -3.10 -19.95
N VAL A 271 0.28 -4.21 -20.56
CA VAL A 271 -0.22 -5.37 -19.82
C VAL A 271 0.91 -6.36 -19.57
N VAL A 272 1.13 -6.71 -18.31
CA VAL A 272 2.06 -7.76 -17.87
C VAL A 272 1.23 -8.96 -17.44
N ASN A 273 1.41 -10.13 -18.06
CA ASN A 273 0.83 -11.36 -17.52
C ASN A 273 1.73 -11.84 -16.38
N VAL A 274 1.21 -11.82 -15.16
CA VAL A 274 1.92 -12.20 -13.94
C VAL A 274 1.43 -13.60 -13.56
N THR A 275 2.35 -14.56 -13.45
CA THR A 275 2.06 -15.91 -12.97
C THR A 275 2.68 -16.10 -11.60
N LEU A 276 1.88 -16.34 -10.56
CA LEU A 276 2.33 -16.86 -9.27
C LEU A 276 2.50 -18.36 -9.39
N VAL A 277 3.75 -18.84 -9.27
CA VAL A 277 4.11 -20.24 -9.48
C VAL A 277 3.94 -21.04 -8.19
N ASP A 278 4.56 -20.57 -7.12
CA ASP A 278 4.61 -21.19 -5.80
C ASP A 278 4.80 -20.14 -4.71
N GLU A 279 4.41 -20.51 -3.48
CA GLU A 279 4.54 -19.70 -2.27
C GLU A 279 4.87 -20.61 -1.07
N ASP A 280 5.88 -20.20 -0.30
CA ASP A 280 6.25 -20.75 1.01
C ASP A 280 5.90 -19.72 2.08
N ASP A 281 5.17 -20.12 3.12
CA ASP A 281 4.70 -19.25 4.20
C ASP A 281 5.21 -19.70 5.57
N LEU A 282 5.55 -18.73 6.41
CA LEU A 282 5.82 -18.91 7.84
C LEU A 282 4.97 -17.93 8.65
N TYR A 283 4.24 -18.45 9.62
CA TYR A 283 3.36 -17.70 10.49
C TYR A 283 3.68 -17.97 11.96
N GLY A 284 3.80 -16.90 12.75
CA GLY A 284 3.91 -17.00 14.20
C GLY A 284 2.96 -16.04 14.90
N SER A 285 2.40 -16.45 16.03
CA SER A 285 1.50 -15.57 16.78
C SER A 285 1.41 -15.88 18.27
N ARG A 286 1.03 -14.84 19.02
CA ARG A 286 0.78 -14.90 20.47
C ARG A 286 -0.61 -14.38 20.75
N GLY A 287 -1.46 -15.22 21.35
CA GLY A 287 -2.86 -14.87 21.60
C GLY A 287 -3.31 -14.96 23.05
N GLY A 288 -4.28 -14.12 23.40
CA GLY A 288 -5.00 -14.13 24.69
C GLY A 288 -5.49 -12.73 25.11
N PRO A 289 -5.92 -12.56 26.37
CA PRO A 289 -6.41 -11.26 26.86
C PRO A 289 -5.32 -10.20 27.06
N SER A 290 -4.12 -10.64 27.46
CA SER A 290 -2.93 -9.79 27.72
C SER A 290 -1.68 -10.66 27.64
N LEU A 291 -0.49 -10.06 27.55
CA LEU A 291 0.77 -10.83 27.52
C LEU A 291 0.98 -11.65 28.79
N SER A 292 0.57 -11.11 29.95
CA SER A 292 0.67 -11.82 31.24
C SER A 292 -0.24 -13.04 31.35
N SER A 293 -1.31 -13.09 30.55
CA SER A 293 -2.31 -14.17 30.54
C SER A 293 -2.47 -14.78 29.15
N ALA A 294 -1.48 -14.63 28.28
CA ALA A 294 -1.52 -15.15 26.92
C ALA A 294 -1.58 -16.68 26.96
N GLU A 295 -2.57 -17.23 26.26
CA GLU A 295 -3.04 -18.60 26.46
C GLU A 295 -2.29 -19.59 25.57
N TRP A 296 -1.84 -19.13 24.41
CA TRP A 296 -1.22 -19.96 23.38
C TRP A 296 -0.17 -19.19 22.58
N LEU A 297 0.74 -19.93 21.96
CA LEU A 297 1.75 -19.42 21.03
C LEU A 297 1.75 -20.37 19.84
N ASN A 298 1.66 -19.83 18.64
CA ASN A 298 1.63 -20.57 17.40
C ASN A 298 2.91 -20.36 16.59
N HIS A 299 3.31 -21.41 15.88
CA HIS A 299 4.31 -21.35 14.81
C HIS A 299 3.93 -22.40 13.77
N GLU A 300 3.71 -21.96 12.54
CA GLU A 300 3.25 -22.77 11.43
C GLU A 300 4.04 -22.43 10.16
N SER A 301 4.18 -23.42 9.30
CA SER A 301 4.79 -23.31 7.99
C SER A 301 3.89 -23.98 6.96
N GLU A 302 3.67 -23.34 5.82
CA GLU A 302 2.88 -23.85 4.72
C GLU A 302 3.65 -23.72 3.40
N PHE A 303 3.34 -24.59 2.45
CA PHE A 303 3.85 -24.51 1.07
C PHE A 303 2.71 -24.84 0.13
N GLU A 304 2.49 -23.98 -0.85
CA GLU A 304 1.48 -24.14 -1.88
C GLU A 304 2.08 -24.01 -3.29
N GLU A 305 1.77 -24.98 -4.15
CA GLU A 305 1.96 -24.83 -5.60
C GLU A 305 0.70 -24.19 -6.17
N VAL A 306 0.80 -22.93 -6.62
CA VAL A 306 -0.34 -22.10 -7.01
C VAL A 306 -0.60 -22.19 -8.52
N ASN A 307 0.40 -21.84 -9.34
CA ASN A 307 0.30 -21.74 -10.81
C ASN A 307 -0.93 -20.95 -11.31
N GLU A 308 -1.12 -19.74 -10.79
CA GLU A 308 -2.20 -18.83 -11.20
C GLU A 308 -1.67 -17.66 -12.02
N THR A 309 -2.37 -17.30 -13.10
CA THR A 309 -1.98 -16.18 -13.97
C THR A 309 -3.06 -15.11 -13.97
N PHE A 310 -2.65 -13.86 -13.77
CA PHE A 310 -3.48 -12.67 -13.82
C PHE A 310 -2.78 -11.52 -14.52
N ASP A 311 -3.54 -10.46 -14.82
CA ASP A 311 -3.04 -9.30 -15.54
C ASP A 311 -2.63 -8.19 -14.57
N GLY A 312 -1.43 -7.66 -14.78
CA GLY A 312 -0.95 -6.42 -14.19
C GLY A 312 -0.84 -5.30 -15.23
N ILE A 313 -0.96 -4.05 -14.78
CA ILE A 313 -0.81 -2.85 -15.62
C ILE A 313 0.47 -2.12 -15.25
N LEU A 314 1.43 -2.06 -16.18
CA LEU A 314 2.68 -1.32 -16.01
C LEU A 314 2.53 0.13 -16.48
N THR A 315 2.85 1.07 -15.61
CA THR A 315 2.86 2.49 -15.94
C THR A 315 4.22 2.95 -16.44
N GLN A 316 4.27 4.08 -17.15
CA GLN A 316 5.53 4.69 -17.57
C GLN A 316 6.35 5.18 -16.36
N SER A 317 5.68 5.55 -15.26
CA SER A 317 6.29 5.91 -13.99
C SER A 317 6.93 4.72 -13.24
N GLY A 318 6.82 3.49 -13.73
CA GLY A 318 7.40 2.31 -13.08
C GLY A 318 6.54 1.71 -11.97
N ILE A 319 5.23 1.94 -11.99
CA ILE A 319 4.27 1.23 -11.13
C ILE A 319 3.69 0.05 -11.91
N LEU A 320 3.85 -1.17 -11.41
CA LEU A 320 3.12 -2.35 -11.85
C LEU A 320 1.93 -2.56 -10.92
N ALA A 321 0.73 -2.26 -11.41
CA ALA A 321 -0.51 -2.36 -10.65
C ALA A 321 -1.18 -3.71 -10.88
N ILE A 322 -1.41 -4.45 -9.80
CA ILE A 322 -2.08 -5.76 -9.82
C ILE A 322 -3.36 -5.64 -8.99
N GLN A 323 -4.49 -6.06 -9.55
CA GLN A 323 -5.78 -5.98 -8.86
C GLN A 323 -6.03 -7.25 -8.04
N GLY A 324 -6.18 -7.09 -6.73
CA GLY A 324 -6.79 -8.08 -5.85
C GLY A 324 -8.31 -7.92 -5.89
N GLU A 325 -9.03 -9.02 -6.05
CA GLU A 325 -10.49 -9.02 -6.06
C GLU A 325 -11.03 -9.00 -4.62
N PHE A 326 -12.35 -8.81 -4.49
CA PHE A 326 -13.04 -9.04 -3.23
C PHE A 326 -13.09 -10.55 -2.97
N GLU A 327 -12.65 -10.98 -1.79
CA GLU A 327 -12.54 -12.39 -1.45
C GLU A 327 -13.29 -12.73 -0.16
N GLU A 328 -13.86 -13.93 -0.13
CA GLU A 328 -14.46 -14.54 1.06
C GLU A 328 -13.94 -15.96 1.24
N GLU A 329 -13.56 -16.28 2.46
CA GLU A 329 -13.20 -17.63 2.88
C GLU A 329 -14.13 -18.08 4.01
N ILE A 330 -14.62 -19.31 3.90
CA ILE A 330 -15.59 -19.87 4.84
C ILE A 330 -14.98 -21.15 5.41
N GLU A 331 -14.67 -21.13 6.71
CA GLU A 331 -14.27 -22.32 7.46
C GLU A 331 -15.46 -22.89 8.28
N GLU A 332 -15.17 -23.89 9.12
CA GLU A 332 -16.18 -24.61 9.92
C GLU A 332 -16.82 -23.75 11.02
N GLU A 333 -16.08 -22.84 11.64
CA GLU A 333 -16.55 -22.04 12.79
C GLU A 333 -16.60 -20.53 12.52
N GLU A 334 -15.76 -20.05 11.62
CA GLU A 334 -15.60 -18.64 11.27
C GLU A 334 -15.18 -18.50 9.81
N GLY A 335 -15.23 -17.28 9.30
CA GLY A 335 -14.81 -16.99 7.94
C GLY A 335 -14.34 -15.55 7.81
N TRP A 336 -13.63 -15.27 6.74
CA TRP A 336 -12.94 -14.02 6.50
C TRP A 336 -13.43 -13.37 5.23
N ARG A 337 -13.28 -12.05 5.23
CA ARG A 337 -13.62 -11.23 4.09
C ARG A 337 -12.54 -10.18 3.88
N TRP A 338 -12.01 -10.16 2.66
CA TRP A 338 -10.99 -9.21 2.22
C TRP A 338 -11.58 -8.25 1.19
N PRO A 339 -11.22 -6.95 1.25
CA PRO A 339 -11.61 -6.01 0.22
C PRO A 339 -10.89 -6.31 -1.09
N ALA A 340 -11.46 -5.78 -2.16
CA ALA A 340 -10.65 -5.52 -3.34
C ALA A 340 -9.53 -4.52 -2.99
N VAL A 341 -8.32 -4.81 -3.45
CA VAL A 341 -7.13 -3.99 -3.22
C VAL A 341 -6.37 -3.85 -4.54
N THR A 342 -5.50 -2.84 -4.64
CA THR A 342 -4.57 -2.75 -5.77
C THR A 342 -3.16 -2.74 -5.24
N TYR A 343 -2.41 -3.78 -5.60
CA TYR A 343 -1.01 -3.93 -5.27
C TYR A 343 -0.18 -3.13 -6.27
N ASN A 344 0.28 -1.97 -5.84
CA ASN A 344 1.12 -1.10 -6.64
C ASN A 344 2.60 -1.39 -6.37
N LEU A 345 3.17 -2.28 -7.18
CA LEU A 345 4.58 -2.62 -7.15
C LEU A 345 5.39 -1.47 -7.77
N VAL A 346 6.35 -0.93 -7.03
CA VAL A 346 7.14 0.24 -7.43
C VAL A 346 8.52 -0.22 -7.91
N GLN A 347 8.84 0.10 -9.15
CA GLN A 347 10.09 -0.28 -9.79
C GLN A 347 11.25 0.57 -9.28
N ALA A 348 12.37 -0.06 -8.89
CA ALA A 348 13.59 0.64 -8.51
C ALA A 348 14.59 0.74 -9.66
N GLY A 349 14.36 1.73 -10.55
CA GLY A 349 15.16 1.91 -11.76
C GLY A 349 15.13 0.68 -12.68
N GLU A 350 16.09 0.58 -13.60
CA GLU A 350 16.18 -0.54 -14.55
C GLU A 350 16.94 -1.75 -13.96
N ARG A 351 16.55 -2.22 -12.76
CA ARG A 351 17.28 -3.27 -11.98
C ARG A 351 16.57 -4.61 -11.85
N GLY A 352 15.43 -4.76 -12.53
CA GLY A 352 14.56 -5.92 -12.32
C GLY A 352 14.05 -6.01 -10.88
N LEU A 353 13.88 -4.88 -10.19
CA LEU A 353 13.42 -4.82 -8.80
C LEU A 353 12.07 -4.15 -8.73
N PHE A 354 11.15 -4.76 -8.00
CA PHE A 354 9.91 -4.12 -7.55
C PHE A 354 9.75 -4.22 -6.04
N PHE A 355 9.03 -3.26 -5.50
CA PHE A 355 8.80 -3.12 -4.07
C PHE A 355 7.33 -2.79 -3.83
N VAL A 356 6.66 -3.51 -2.94
CA VAL A 356 5.29 -3.22 -2.52
C VAL A 356 5.19 -3.21 -1.01
N GLN A 357 4.36 -2.32 -0.50
CA GLN A 357 4.07 -2.19 0.93
C GLN A 357 2.55 -2.15 1.04
N PRO A 358 1.88 -3.31 1.13
CA PRO A 358 0.44 -3.34 1.21
C PRO A 358 -0.03 -3.04 2.65
N ASN A 359 -1.16 -2.36 2.74
CA ASN A 359 -1.87 -2.07 3.99
C ASN A 359 -3.11 -2.94 4.07
N GLU A 360 -2.92 -4.22 4.37
CA GLU A 360 -3.99 -5.21 4.30
C GLU A 360 -4.87 -5.23 5.55
N ALA A 361 -6.13 -5.53 5.34
CA ALA A 361 -7.13 -5.67 6.37
C ALA A 361 -8.16 -6.72 5.95
N SER A 362 -8.64 -7.50 6.90
CA SER A 362 -9.78 -8.39 6.72
C SER A 362 -10.69 -8.35 7.93
N VAL A 363 -11.92 -8.80 7.74
CA VAL A 363 -12.90 -8.90 8.82
C VAL A 363 -13.30 -10.35 9.01
N ARG A 364 -13.27 -10.80 10.27
CA ARG A 364 -13.68 -12.14 10.67
C ARG A 364 -15.15 -12.15 11.07
N TYR A 365 -15.91 -13.10 10.56
CA TYR A 365 -17.34 -13.27 10.82
C TYR A 365 -17.66 -14.69 11.29
N ALA A 366 -18.79 -14.85 11.98
CA ALA A 366 -19.39 -16.16 12.16
C ALA A 366 -19.90 -16.68 10.82
N VAL A 367 -20.06 -17.99 10.70
CA VAL A 367 -20.56 -18.65 9.49
C VAL A 367 -21.98 -19.18 9.69
N ILE A 368 -22.71 -19.30 8.59
CA ILE A 368 -24.06 -19.85 8.54
C ILE A 368 -24.16 -20.93 7.47
N ASP A 369 -24.93 -21.97 7.78
CA ASP A 369 -25.37 -22.97 6.82
C ASP A 369 -26.73 -22.50 6.27
N THR A 370 -26.74 -21.95 5.06
CA THR A 370 -27.93 -21.39 4.44
C THR A 370 -28.84 -22.45 3.83
N ASN A 371 -28.36 -23.69 3.71
CA ASN A 371 -29.05 -24.77 3.00
C ASN A 371 -29.44 -25.96 3.92
N ASP A 372 -29.08 -25.89 5.21
CA ASP A 372 -29.32 -26.88 6.27
C ASP A 372 -28.68 -28.26 6.00
N ASP A 373 -27.56 -28.35 5.27
CA ASP A 373 -26.84 -29.61 5.00
C ASP A 373 -25.84 -30.03 6.10
N GLY A 374 -25.61 -29.17 7.08
CA GLY A 374 -24.67 -29.35 8.17
C GLY A 374 -23.28 -28.75 7.93
N THR A 375 -23.06 -28.08 6.80
CA THR A 375 -21.81 -27.41 6.43
C THR A 375 -22.08 -25.91 6.23
N PRO A 376 -21.32 -25.02 6.88
CA PRO A 376 -21.46 -23.59 6.60
C PRO A 376 -21.11 -23.27 5.14
N ASP A 377 -21.92 -22.42 4.51
CA ASP A 377 -21.78 -22.05 3.08
C ASP A 377 -21.89 -20.54 2.83
N ALA A 378 -22.02 -19.73 3.89
CA ALA A 378 -21.92 -18.28 3.82
C ALA A 378 -21.41 -17.67 5.13
N LEU A 379 -20.87 -16.46 5.05
CA LEU A 379 -20.63 -15.60 6.22
C LEU A 379 -21.96 -15.07 6.77
N ASP A 380 -22.07 -14.90 8.09
CA ASP A 380 -23.15 -14.16 8.73
C ASP A 380 -22.76 -12.67 8.86
N PRO A 381 -23.24 -11.80 7.95
CA PRO A 381 -22.88 -10.38 7.98
C PRO A 381 -23.42 -9.65 9.22
N SER A 382 -24.32 -10.28 10.00
CA SER A 382 -24.85 -9.72 11.24
C SER A 382 -24.02 -10.09 12.48
N GLN A 383 -23.04 -10.97 12.33
CA GLN A 383 -22.20 -11.47 13.42
C GLN A 383 -20.71 -11.34 13.08
N LYS A 384 -20.22 -10.10 13.13
CA LYS A 384 -18.78 -9.82 13.15
C LYS A 384 -18.14 -10.44 14.40
N LEU A 385 -16.94 -10.99 14.26
CA LEU A 385 -16.16 -11.62 15.32
C LEU A 385 -14.86 -10.87 15.64
N GLY A 386 -14.28 -10.12 14.72
CA GLY A 386 -13.10 -9.28 14.94
C GLY A 386 -12.51 -8.73 13.65
N ASP A 387 -11.49 -7.89 13.80
CA ASP A 387 -10.71 -7.32 12.71
C ASP A 387 -9.29 -7.90 12.69
N GLU A 388 -8.77 -8.11 11.48
CA GLU A 388 -7.42 -8.61 11.25
C GLU A 388 -6.64 -7.62 10.39
N ILE A 389 -5.50 -7.15 10.88
CA ILE A 389 -4.68 -6.15 10.20
C ILE A 389 -3.27 -6.69 9.97
N SER A 390 -2.78 -6.54 8.73
CA SER A 390 -1.42 -6.91 8.33
C SER A 390 -0.72 -5.74 7.66
N ARG A 391 0.51 -5.43 8.10
CA ARG A 391 1.41 -4.50 7.41
C ARG A 391 2.65 -5.26 6.99
N SER A 392 2.87 -5.30 5.69
CA SER A 392 4.00 -6.02 5.14
C SER A 392 4.80 -5.16 4.18
N PHE A 393 5.98 -5.65 3.89
CA PHE A 393 6.75 -5.21 2.76
C PHE A 393 7.18 -6.44 1.97
N GLU A 394 7.07 -6.38 0.66
CA GLU A 394 7.52 -7.45 -0.23
C GLU A 394 8.44 -6.90 -1.32
N VAL A 395 9.52 -7.65 -1.54
CA VAL A 395 10.53 -7.37 -2.56
C VAL A 395 10.40 -8.39 -3.67
N PHE A 396 10.43 -7.95 -4.93
CA PHE A 396 10.52 -8.82 -6.11
C PHE A 396 11.84 -8.55 -6.82
N ALA A 397 12.60 -9.59 -7.11
CA ALA A 397 13.85 -9.50 -7.85
C ALA A 397 13.85 -10.45 -9.05
N ARG A 398 14.08 -9.90 -10.24
CA ARG A 398 14.25 -10.68 -11.47
C ARG A 398 15.47 -11.55 -11.32
N GLN A 399 15.31 -12.84 -11.55
CA GLN A 399 16.39 -13.82 -11.45
C GLN A 399 17.39 -13.66 -12.62
N PRO A 400 18.71 -13.72 -12.37
CA PRO A 400 19.69 -13.91 -13.44
C PRO A 400 19.52 -15.28 -14.12
N THR A 401 20.01 -15.40 -15.36
CA THR A 401 19.93 -16.67 -16.11
C THR A 401 21.23 -17.47 -16.11
N ASN A 402 22.35 -16.87 -15.71
CA ASN A 402 23.69 -17.46 -15.76
C ASN A 402 24.59 -16.89 -14.66
N PHE A 403 24.08 -16.74 -13.44
CA PHE A 403 24.84 -16.17 -12.33
C PHE A 403 26.09 -17.01 -12.02
N GLN A 404 27.20 -16.33 -11.72
CA GLN A 404 28.44 -16.94 -11.27
C GLN A 404 28.92 -16.22 -10.00
N SER A 405 29.65 -16.91 -9.13
CA SER A 405 30.19 -16.29 -7.91
C SER A 405 31.06 -15.06 -8.16
N SER A 406 31.65 -14.93 -9.36
CA SER A 406 32.42 -13.75 -9.77
C SER A 406 31.58 -12.49 -9.97
N ASP A 407 30.28 -12.65 -10.20
CA ASP A 407 29.34 -11.54 -10.38
C ASP A 407 29.02 -10.91 -9.01
N LEU A 408 29.07 -11.71 -7.94
CA LEU A 408 28.94 -11.27 -6.55
C LEU A 408 30.28 -10.77 -5.99
N SER A 409 30.54 -9.47 -6.14
CA SER A 409 31.76 -8.84 -5.62
C SER A 409 31.54 -7.39 -5.18
N GLY A 410 32.37 -6.94 -4.24
CA GLY A 410 32.32 -5.59 -3.69
C GLY A 410 31.62 -5.52 -2.34
N GLN A 411 31.42 -4.30 -1.85
CA GLN A 411 30.77 -4.05 -0.56
C GLN A 411 29.26 -3.83 -0.78
N PHE A 412 28.46 -4.43 0.10
CA PHE A 412 27.02 -4.29 0.16
C PHE A 412 26.66 -3.72 1.54
N GLY A 413 25.71 -2.79 1.57
CA GLY A 413 25.08 -2.33 2.80
C GLY A 413 23.97 -3.28 3.16
N ARG A 414 23.97 -3.78 4.40
CA ARG A 414 22.97 -4.69 4.95
C ARG A 414 22.05 -3.93 5.90
N VAL A 415 20.75 -4.14 5.72
CA VAL A 415 19.70 -3.78 6.67
C VAL A 415 18.94 -5.04 7.03
N TYR A 416 18.75 -5.24 8.33
CA TYR A 416 18.11 -6.43 8.89
C TYR A 416 16.95 -6.03 9.79
N ILE A 417 15.88 -6.82 9.75
CA ILE A 417 14.74 -6.75 10.65
C ILE A 417 14.35 -8.16 11.09
N ALA A 418 14.00 -8.33 12.36
CA ALA A 418 13.48 -9.58 12.88
C ALA A 418 12.45 -9.37 13.97
N SER A 419 11.42 -10.23 13.99
CA SER A 419 10.44 -10.32 15.07
C SER A 419 10.56 -11.69 15.72
N GLU A 420 10.63 -11.72 17.05
CA GLU A 420 10.68 -12.93 17.86
C GLU A 420 9.53 -12.90 18.87
N ILE A 421 8.78 -14.00 18.90
CA ILE A 421 7.66 -14.24 19.81
C ILE A 421 8.09 -15.38 20.73
N THR A 422 8.14 -15.12 22.03
CA THR A 422 8.37 -16.16 23.04
C THR A 422 7.18 -16.28 23.99
N THR A 423 7.21 -17.27 24.88
CA THR A 423 6.19 -17.39 25.94
C THR A 423 6.14 -16.17 26.88
N GLY A 424 7.24 -15.41 27.04
CA GLY A 424 7.35 -14.34 28.02
C GLY A 424 7.51 -12.93 27.45
N GLU A 425 7.85 -12.81 26.17
CA GLU A 425 8.29 -11.55 25.56
C GLU A 425 8.03 -11.55 24.06
N LEU A 426 7.66 -10.38 23.54
CA LEU A 426 7.67 -10.04 22.12
C LEU A 426 8.87 -9.15 21.85
N ILE A 427 9.61 -9.40 20.79
CA ILE A 427 10.88 -8.72 20.49
C ILE A 427 10.89 -8.29 19.03
N LEU A 428 11.37 -7.07 18.77
CA LEU A 428 11.70 -6.59 17.44
C LEU A 428 13.16 -6.14 17.42
N LYS A 429 13.92 -6.55 16.41
CA LYS A 429 15.35 -6.26 16.24
C LYS A 429 15.57 -5.59 14.88
N THR A 430 16.51 -4.64 14.85
CA THR A 430 17.05 -4.10 13.59
C THR A 430 18.57 -3.98 13.67
N GLU A 431 19.24 -4.19 12.53
CA GLU A 431 20.69 -4.04 12.42
C GLU A 431 21.10 -3.43 11.09
N VAL A 432 22.18 -2.65 11.13
CA VAL A 432 22.78 -2.00 9.96
C VAL A 432 24.28 -2.24 9.97
N ASN A 433 24.81 -2.86 8.92
CA ASN A 433 26.25 -3.09 8.75
C ASN A 433 26.60 -3.30 7.27
N THR A 434 27.81 -3.77 6.97
CA THR A 434 28.22 -4.05 5.59
C THR A 434 28.75 -5.46 5.43
N ILE A 435 28.54 -6.04 4.25
CA ILE A 435 29.09 -7.33 3.85
C ILE A 435 29.94 -7.12 2.60
N THR A 436 31.15 -7.69 2.57
CA THR A 436 32.05 -7.59 1.42
C THR A 436 32.29 -8.94 0.78
N PHE A 437 31.93 -9.07 -0.50
CA PHE A 437 32.12 -10.28 -1.30
C PHE A 437 33.39 -10.21 -2.14
N ASP A 438 34.10 -11.33 -2.24
CA ASP A 438 35.40 -11.42 -2.92
C ASP A 438 35.33 -11.89 -4.38
N GLY A 439 34.14 -12.22 -4.89
CA GLY A 439 33.95 -12.80 -6.23
C GLY A 439 34.26 -14.29 -6.34
N ASN A 440 34.52 -14.99 -5.22
CA ASN A 440 34.81 -16.43 -5.18
C ASN A 440 33.82 -17.17 -4.27
N GLY A 441 32.69 -16.55 -3.94
CA GLY A 441 31.67 -17.09 -3.04
C GLY A 441 31.98 -16.88 -1.55
N ASN A 442 33.06 -16.17 -1.19
CA ASN A 442 33.35 -15.82 0.20
C ASN A 442 32.83 -14.42 0.51
N PHE A 443 32.41 -14.22 1.76
CA PHE A 443 32.03 -12.91 2.27
C PHE A 443 32.74 -12.60 3.59
N ASN A 444 32.96 -11.31 3.83
CA ASN A 444 33.34 -10.77 5.13
C ASN A 444 32.18 -9.93 5.67
N TYR A 445 31.60 -10.37 6.77
CA TYR A 445 30.59 -9.66 7.52
C TYR A 445 31.29 -8.67 8.45
N ALA A 446 31.04 -7.37 8.26
CA ALA A 446 31.55 -6.35 9.18
C ALA A 446 30.74 -6.36 10.46
N GLU A 447 31.37 -6.02 11.59
CA GLU A 447 30.67 -5.93 12.87
C GLU A 447 29.48 -4.94 12.81
N VAL A 448 28.40 -5.26 13.53
CA VAL A 448 27.35 -4.29 13.85
C VAL A 448 27.88 -3.42 14.97
N MET A 449 28.20 -2.17 14.64
CA MET A 449 28.80 -1.22 15.58
C MET A 449 27.75 -0.65 16.54
N GLU A 450 28.22 -0.15 17.69
CA GLU A 450 27.37 0.56 18.65
C GLU A 450 26.60 1.70 17.94
N GLY A 451 25.27 1.73 18.14
CA GLY A 451 24.39 2.71 17.52
C GLY A 451 23.73 2.28 16.21
N HIS A 452 24.09 1.10 15.68
CA HIS A 452 23.55 0.55 14.42
C HIS A 452 22.78 -0.77 14.61
N GLY A 453 22.63 -1.24 15.85
CA GLY A 453 21.84 -2.41 16.21
C GLY A 453 20.93 -2.10 17.38
N HIS A 454 19.65 -2.47 17.28
CA HIS A 454 18.62 -2.12 18.26
C HIS A 454 17.65 -3.26 18.49
N GLN A 455 17.28 -3.47 19.75
CA GLN A 455 16.21 -4.35 20.17
C GLN A 455 15.22 -3.56 21.01
N ILE A 456 13.94 -3.64 20.66
CA ILE A 456 12.84 -3.29 21.56
C ILE A 456 12.10 -4.57 21.93
N SER A 457 11.53 -4.59 23.13
CA SER A 457 10.76 -5.73 23.59
C SER A 457 9.57 -5.33 24.43
N LEU A 458 8.57 -6.21 24.50
CA LEU A 458 7.40 -6.07 25.34
C LEU A 458 7.16 -7.35 26.13
N SER A 459 7.13 -7.22 27.44
CA SER A 459 6.80 -8.30 28.36
C SER A 459 5.69 -7.86 29.32
N ALA A 460 5.18 -8.80 30.12
CA ALA A 460 4.26 -8.47 31.22
C ALA A 460 4.85 -7.50 32.26
N SER A 461 6.17 -7.29 32.26
CA SER A 461 6.84 -6.34 33.15
C SER A 461 6.96 -4.92 32.58
N GLY A 462 6.61 -4.73 31.31
CA GLY A 462 6.73 -3.47 30.57
C GLY A 462 7.67 -3.59 29.37
N PRO A 463 7.87 -2.47 28.66
CA PRO A 463 8.77 -2.41 27.50
C PRO A 463 10.24 -2.46 27.93
N GLY A 464 11.10 -2.96 27.05
CA GLY A 464 12.54 -3.02 27.20
C GLY A 464 13.27 -2.52 25.96
N TYR A 465 14.49 -2.02 26.15
CA TYR A 465 15.39 -1.62 25.08
C TYR A 465 16.80 -2.15 25.34
N VAL A 466 17.46 -2.66 24.29
CA VAL A 466 18.85 -3.10 24.32
C VAL A 466 19.55 -2.67 23.03
N PRO A 467 20.70 -1.96 23.09
CA PRO A 467 21.55 -1.78 21.93
C PRO A 467 22.24 -3.11 21.57
N ILE A 468 22.22 -3.46 20.30
CA ILE A 468 22.83 -4.69 19.77
C ILE A 468 24.20 -4.36 19.17
N THR A 469 25.16 -5.23 19.42
CA THR A 469 26.43 -5.29 18.67
C THR A 469 26.69 -6.74 18.31
N ASP A 470 27.16 -6.98 17.10
CA ASP A 470 27.45 -8.31 16.58
C ASP A 470 28.87 -8.32 16.01
N PRO A 471 29.77 -9.22 16.44
CA PRO A 471 31.14 -9.26 15.94
C PRO A 471 31.24 -9.52 14.44
N ALA A 472 32.33 -9.04 13.85
CA ALA A 472 32.69 -9.36 12.48
C ALA A 472 32.90 -10.88 12.29
N ASP A 473 32.48 -11.40 11.14
CA ASP A 473 32.61 -12.81 10.79
C ASP A 473 32.94 -12.99 9.30
N THR A 474 33.23 -14.23 8.90
CA THR A 474 33.50 -14.62 7.52
C THR A 474 32.74 -15.89 7.19
N GLY A 475 32.19 -15.97 5.99
CA GLY A 475 31.48 -17.15 5.55
C GLY A 475 31.48 -17.31 4.04
N THR A 476 30.65 -18.23 3.57
CA THR A 476 30.46 -18.51 2.14
C THR A 476 28.99 -18.49 1.78
N PHE A 477 28.68 -18.05 0.57
CA PHE A 477 27.40 -18.29 -0.07
C PHE A 477 27.55 -19.38 -1.14
N VAL A 478 26.60 -20.30 -1.16
CA VAL A 478 26.39 -21.21 -2.30
C VAL A 478 25.23 -20.63 -3.10
N VAL A 479 25.56 -20.11 -4.28
CA VAL A 479 24.60 -19.50 -5.20
C VAL A 479 24.55 -20.33 -6.47
N ASP A 480 23.34 -20.65 -6.93
CA ASP A 480 23.16 -21.34 -8.19
C ASP A 480 23.13 -20.38 -9.39
N SER A 481 22.78 -20.90 -10.58
CA SER A 481 22.76 -20.09 -11.80
C SER A 481 21.55 -19.17 -11.94
N SER A 482 20.44 -19.45 -11.25
CA SER A 482 19.27 -18.55 -11.16
C SER A 482 19.47 -17.44 -10.14
N GLY A 483 20.57 -17.46 -9.40
CA GLY A 483 20.86 -16.46 -8.37
C GLY A 483 20.27 -16.83 -7.01
N ASP A 484 19.74 -18.04 -6.85
CA ASP A 484 19.20 -18.52 -5.57
C ASP A 484 20.35 -18.92 -4.64
N ILE A 485 20.24 -18.52 -3.38
CA ILE A 485 21.22 -18.75 -2.33
C ILE A 485 20.72 -19.92 -1.48
N THR A 486 21.32 -21.09 -1.65
CA THR A 486 20.87 -22.32 -0.97
C THR A 486 21.60 -22.60 0.34
N GLU A 487 22.79 -22.00 0.52
CA GLU A 487 23.56 -22.10 1.77
C GLU A 487 24.27 -20.78 2.07
N ALA A 488 24.27 -20.39 3.34
CA ALA A 488 24.98 -19.24 3.87
C ALA A 488 25.74 -19.62 5.15
N GLY A 489 27.05 -19.34 5.20
CA GLY A 489 27.87 -19.68 6.37
C GLY A 489 28.02 -21.19 6.62
N GLY A 490 27.62 -22.03 5.67
CA GLY A 490 27.62 -23.50 5.79
C GLY A 490 26.31 -24.09 6.32
N GLU A 491 25.29 -23.27 6.56
CA GLU A 491 23.94 -23.70 6.92
C GLU A 491 22.98 -23.49 5.73
N PRO A 492 21.89 -24.26 5.63
CA PRO A 492 20.84 -24.00 4.65
C PRO A 492 20.31 -22.57 4.78
N ALA A 493 20.01 -21.96 3.63
CA ALA A 493 19.46 -20.62 3.59
C ALA A 493 18.41 -20.51 2.48
N ASP A 494 17.51 -19.53 2.61
CA ASP A 494 16.64 -19.07 1.55
C ASP A 494 16.93 -17.60 1.25
N GLY A 495 17.31 -17.32 0.02
CA GLY A 495 17.67 -15.99 -0.42
C GLY A 495 17.91 -15.96 -1.92
N PHE A 496 17.97 -14.77 -2.49
CA PHE A 496 18.10 -14.58 -3.92
C PHE A 496 18.82 -13.28 -4.27
N ILE A 497 19.40 -13.26 -5.46
CA ILE A 497 20.14 -12.13 -6.03
C ILE A 497 19.45 -11.68 -7.31
N ASN A 498 19.30 -10.36 -7.49
CA ASN A 498 18.73 -9.83 -8.73
C ASN A 498 19.66 -9.98 -9.93
N ASP A 499 19.11 -9.84 -11.13
CA ASP A 499 19.81 -10.07 -12.39
C ASP A 499 20.97 -9.11 -12.68
N THR A 500 20.99 -7.94 -12.05
CA THR A 500 22.13 -7.00 -12.09
C THR A 500 23.20 -7.31 -11.05
N GLY A 501 22.96 -8.24 -10.11
CA GLY A 501 23.92 -8.64 -9.09
C GLY A 501 24.27 -7.53 -8.11
N ASP A 502 23.35 -6.59 -7.90
CA ASP A 502 23.52 -5.42 -7.04
C ASP A 502 22.52 -5.34 -5.88
N PHE A 503 21.65 -6.34 -5.74
CA PHE A 503 20.69 -6.47 -4.67
C PHE A 503 20.53 -7.93 -4.21
N ILE A 504 20.40 -8.15 -2.90
CA ILE A 504 20.28 -9.47 -2.28
C ILE A 504 19.17 -9.43 -1.22
N VAL A 505 18.36 -10.49 -1.17
CA VAL A 505 17.42 -10.76 -0.08
C VAL A 505 17.79 -12.08 0.58
N MET A 506 17.71 -12.14 1.91
CA MET A 506 17.73 -13.38 2.68
C MET A 506 16.52 -13.40 3.60
N SER A 507 15.90 -14.56 3.72
CA SER A 507 14.75 -14.83 4.57
C SER A 507 15.12 -15.91 5.59
N GLY A 508 14.76 -15.70 6.85
CA GLY A 508 15.06 -16.62 7.94
C GLY A 508 13.82 -16.87 8.80
N GLY A 509 13.64 -18.12 9.21
CA GLY A 509 12.56 -18.48 10.11
C GLY A 509 12.85 -19.75 10.89
N ASP A 510 12.62 -19.70 12.19
CA ASP A 510 12.73 -20.82 13.12
C ASP A 510 11.64 -20.75 14.18
N GLY A 511 11.18 -21.89 14.67
CA GLY A 511 10.13 -21.89 15.66
C GLY A 511 9.72 -23.28 16.13
N GLU A 512 9.10 -23.29 17.30
CA GLU A 512 8.51 -24.48 17.90
C GLU A 512 7.16 -24.13 18.51
N LEU A 513 6.11 -24.81 18.03
CA LEU A 513 4.73 -24.63 18.50
C LEU A 513 4.64 -24.63 20.03
N GLY A 514 4.03 -23.58 20.58
CA GLY A 514 3.88 -23.40 22.03
C GLY A 514 5.13 -22.96 22.78
N SER A 515 6.26 -22.72 22.09
CA SER A 515 7.55 -22.35 22.67
C SER A 515 8.03 -20.98 22.19
N TYR A 516 8.35 -20.84 20.90
CA TYR A 516 8.81 -19.60 20.28
C TYR A 516 8.56 -19.60 18.76
N SER A 517 8.62 -18.41 18.16
CA SER A 517 8.64 -18.18 16.72
C SER A 517 9.55 -16.99 16.44
N GLU A 518 10.55 -17.15 15.58
CA GLU A 518 11.47 -16.09 15.14
C GLU A 518 11.44 -16.04 13.63
N LEU A 519 11.16 -14.86 13.07
CA LEU A 519 11.16 -14.59 11.64
C LEU A 519 12.01 -13.35 11.38
N ASP A 520 12.84 -13.42 10.33
CA ASP A 520 13.75 -12.36 9.96
C ASP A 520 13.91 -12.19 8.45
N MET A 521 14.26 -10.97 8.08
CA MET A 521 14.57 -10.58 6.71
C MET A 521 15.81 -9.71 6.67
N THR A 522 16.70 -10.00 5.72
CA THR A 522 17.88 -9.21 5.41
C THR A 522 17.79 -8.67 3.99
N LEU A 523 17.96 -7.36 3.83
CA LEU A 523 18.07 -6.69 2.54
C LEU A 523 19.47 -6.13 2.35
N MET A 524 20.04 -6.32 1.16
CA MET A 524 21.36 -5.79 0.85
C MET A 524 21.39 -5.08 -0.49
N THR A 525 22.05 -3.92 -0.54
CA THR A 525 22.30 -3.20 -1.80
C THR A 525 23.78 -2.92 -1.99
N LYS A 526 24.24 -3.01 -3.23
CA LYS A 526 25.64 -2.77 -3.59
C LYS A 526 26.00 -1.30 -3.41
N LEU A 527 27.09 -1.06 -2.68
CA LEU A 527 27.54 0.28 -2.34
C LEU A 527 28.43 0.90 -3.42
N PRO A 528 28.42 2.24 -3.56
CA PRO A 528 29.35 2.94 -4.43
C PRO A 528 30.80 2.80 -3.95
N THR A 529 31.73 2.74 -4.90
CA THR A 529 33.17 2.56 -4.62
C THR A 529 33.95 3.86 -4.53
N ASP A 530 33.55 4.91 -5.28
CA ASP A 530 34.43 6.06 -5.55
C ASP A 530 33.82 7.43 -5.22
N SER A 531 32.50 7.56 -5.22
CA SER A 531 31.80 8.82 -4.93
C SER A 531 30.47 8.55 -4.25
N GLY A 532 30.11 9.40 -3.27
CA GLY A 532 28.80 9.32 -2.63
C GLY A 532 27.66 9.46 -3.63
N PRO A 533 26.51 8.81 -3.37
CA PRO A 533 25.33 8.94 -4.21
C PRO A 533 24.84 10.40 -4.20
N SER A 534 24.28 10.86 -5.32
CA SER A 534 23.69 12.20 -5.40
C SER A 534 22.19 12.10 -5.26
N VAL A 535 21.66 12.69 -4.18
CA VAL A 535 20.23 12.71 -3.88
C VAL A 535 19.58 14.06 -4.13
N ALA A 536 20.37 15.11 -4.37
CA ALA A 536 19.84 16.47 -4.51
C ALA A 536 18.84 16.60 -5.67
N GLY A 537 17.64 17.09 -5.37
CA GLY A 537 16.54 17.28 -6.31
C GLY A 537 15.73 16.02 -6.60
N LYS A 538 16.07 14.88 -5.99
CA LYS A 538 15.32 13.63 -6.15
C LYS A 538 14.14 13.57 -5.19
N GLN A 539 13.09 12.91 -5.64
CA GLN A 539 11.96 12.52 -4.83
C GLN A 539 11.94 11.00 -4.72
N TYR A 540 11.60 10.49 -3.54
CA TYR A 540 11.54 9.08 -3.22
C TYR A 540 10.18 8.75 -2.68
N ARG A 541 9.55 7.71 -3.21
CA ARG A 541 8.43 7.08 -2.52
C ARG A 541 8.97 6.39 -1.27
N LEU A 542 8.38 6.73 -0.13
CA LEU A 542 8.74 6.24 1.17
C LEU A 542 7.78 5.11 1.54
N GLN A 543 8.30 3.88 1.53
CA GLN A 543 7.58 2.68 1.95
C GLN A 543 8.10 2.29 3.33
N LEU A 544 7.25 2.39 4.35
CA LEU A 544 7.59 2.21 5.75
C LEU A 544 6.65 1.21 6.40
N ILE A 545 7.24 0.33 7.22
CA ILE A 545 6.52 -0.42 8.26
C ILE A 545 7.32 -0.32 9.56
N SER A 546 6.65 -0.10 10.68
CA SER A 546 7.28 -0.05 12.00
C SER A 546 6.32 -0.48 13.10
N MET A 547 6.88 -0.95 14.21
CA MET A 547 6.10 -1.30 15.40
C MET A 547 6.73 -0.64 16.61
N LYS A 548 5.89 0.07 17.35
CA LYS A 548 6.20 0.61 18.67
C LYS A 548 5.61 -0.31 19.73
N LEU A 549 6.46 -0.65 20.71
CA LEU A 549 6.15 -1.49 21.84
C LEU A 549 6.24 -0.68 23.13
N ASP A 550 5.10 -0.27 23.67
CA ASP A 550 5.02 0.73 24.74
C ASP A 550 4.37 0.16 26.02
N THR A 551 4.45 0.97 27.08
CA THR A 551 3.80 0.76 28.36
C THR A 551 2.31 0.43 28.23
N GLN A 552 1.79 -0.29 29.22
CA GLN A 552 0.40 -0.79 29.25
C GLN A 552 0.08 -1.83 28.16
N GLU A 553 1.10 -2.51 27.66
CA GLU A 553 0.97 -3.45 26.53
C GLU A 553 0.38 -2.77 25.29
N ARG A 554 0.81 -1.54 25.00
CA ARG A 554 0.36 -0.79 23.83
C ARG A 554 1.23 -1.13 22.62
N PHE A 555 0.57 -1.59 21.57
CA PHE A 555 1.11 -1.82 20.24
C PHE A 555 0.68 -0.66 19.37
N LEU A 556 1.63 -0.08 18.63
CA LEU A 556 1.33 0.90 17.59
C LEU A 556 2.09 0.49 16.34
N LEU A 557 1.34 -0.02 15.37
CA LEU A 557 1.83 -0.46 14.07
C LEU A 557 1.64 0.67 13.08
N SER A 558 2.73 1.19 12.55
CA SER A 558 2.74 2.33 11.64
C SER A 558 3.20 1.92 10.25
N SER A 559 2.61 2.56 9.24
CA SER A 559 2.89 2.29 7.83
C SER A 559 2.67 3.52 6.98
N SER A 560 3.40 3.65 5.87
CA SER A 560 3.15 4.72 4.89
C SER A 560 1.88 4.45 4.08
N LYS A 561 1.21 5.51 3.61
CA LYS A 561 0.31 5.43 2.45
C LYS A 561 1.09 5.60 1.15
N PHE A 562 0.49 5.21 0.04
CA PHE A 562 1.19 5.06 -1.25
C PHE A 562 1.91 6.33 -1.74
N ASN A 563 1.31 7.51 -1.58
CA ASN A 563 1.89 8.80 -1.94
C ASN A 563 2.52 9.50 -0.74
N THR A 564 3.28 8.74 0.04
CA THR A 564 4.22 9.29 1.02
C THR A 564 5.58 9.42 0.38
N PHE A 565 6.14 10.63 0.43
CA PHE A 565 7.38 10.96 -0.27
C PHE A 565 8.39 11.62 0.64
N LEU A 566 9.66 11.26 0.45
CA LEU A 566 10.81 12.06 0.86
C LEU A 566 11.33 12.82 -0.36
N THR A 567 11.36 14.15 -0.29
CA THR A 567 11.95 15.00 -1.33
C THR A 567 13.24 15.62 -0.82
N MET A 568 14.35 15.35 -1.49
CA MET A 568 15.67 15.85 -1.12
C MET A 568 15.95 17.19 -1.83
N ALA A 569 16.00 18.28 -1.06
CA ALA A 569 16.34 19.61 -1.59
C ALA A 569 17.84 19.77 -1.85
N SER A 570 18.67 19.05 -1.09
CA SER A 570 20.12 18.97 -1.24
C SER A 570 20.64 17.62 -0.74
N GLU A 571 21.96 17.39 -0.76
CA GLU A 571 22.58 16.19 -0.21
C GLU A 571 22.42 16.06 1.32
N THR A 572 21.98 17.12 2.01
CA THR A 572 21.87 17.16 3.48
C THR A 572 20.51 17.58 4.01
N GLU A 573 19.60 18.02 3.14
CA GLU A 573 18.30 18.57 3.52
C GLU A 573 17.20 17.96 2.64
N GLY A 574 16.14 17.48 3.26
CA GLY A 574 14.94 16.98 2.60
C GLY A 574 13.68 17.31 3.39
N ALA A 575 12.53 16.89 2.87
CA ALA A 575 11.25 17.04 3.53
C ALA A 575 10.36 15.81 3.25
N ILE A 576 9.64 15.36 4.27
CA ILE A 576 8.64 14.30 4.15
C ILE A 576 7.26 14.93 4.02
N SER A 577 6.51 14.49 3.02
CA SER A 577 5.09 14.82 2.84
C SER A 577 4.31 13.58 2.49
N GLY A 578 3.09 13.44 3.03
CA GLY A 578 2.23 12.30 2.79
C GLY A 578 1.42 11.93 4.02
N SER A 579 0.97 10.68 4.05
CA SER A 579 0.08 10.19 5.10
C SER A 579 0.60 8.87 5.64
N PHE A 580 0.50 8.69 6.95
CA PHE A 580 0.87 7.47 7.65
C PHE A 580 -0.38 6.85 8.26
N LEU A 581 -0.52 5.55 8.10
CA LEU A 581 -1.56 4.75 8.72
C LEU A 581 -1.02 4.17 10.03
N GLU A 582 -1.71 4.45 11.12
CA GLU A 582 -1.38 3.99 12.46
C GLU A 582 -2.47 3.07 13.00
N VAL A 583 -2.09 1.90 13.47
CA VAL A 583 -2.98 0.90 14.05
C VAL A 583 -2.56 0.70 15.49
N GLU A 584 -3.41 1.16 16.40
CA GLU A 584 -3.18 1.06 17.83
C GLU A 584 -3.98 -0.08 18.45
N LYS A 585 -3.36 -0.78 19.40
CA LYS A 585 -4.00 -1.80 20.22
C LYS A 585 -3.43 -1.77 21.63
N THR A 586 -4.28 -1.81 22.66
CA THR A 586 -3.85 -1.88 24.07
C THR A 586 -4.20 -3.23 24.68
N THR A 587 -3.17 -3.98 25.11
CA THR A 587 -3.20 -5.42 25.44
C THR A 587 -3.55 -6.31 24.25
N LEU A 588 -3.25 -7.61 24.37
CA LEU A 588 -3.60 -8.57 23.31
C LEU A 588 -5.11 -8.68 23.07
N GLY A 589 -5.96 -8.52 24.09
CA GLY A 589 -7.42 -8.55 23.95
C GLY A 589 -8.08 -7.21 23.66
N GLY A 590 -7.30 -6.13 23.54
CA GLY A 590 -7.82 -4.81 23.19
C GLY A 590 -8.37 -4.75 21.77
N GLN A 591 -9.26 -3.80 21.52
CA GLN A 591 -9.73 -3.48 20.18
C GLN A 591 -8.66 -2.73 19.39
N LEU A 592 -8.68 -2.93 18.07
CA LEU A 592 -7.93 -2.13 17.13
C LEU A 592 -8.55 -0.75 17.01
N SER A 593 -7.69 0.26 16.92
CA SER A 593 -8.04 1.62 16.53
C SER A 593 -7.13 2.01 15.38
N VAL A 594 -7.71 2.40 14.24
CA VAL A 594 -6.93 2.87 13.10
C VAL A 594 -7.03 4.39 13.03
N SER A 595 -5.94 5.05 12.68
CA SER A 595 -5.92 6.48 12.41
C SER A 595 -4.97 6.78 11.26
N THR A 596 -5.16 7.93 10.63
CA THR A 596 -4.25 8.44 9.62
C THR A 596 -3.65 9.74 10.13
N ASP A 597 -2.31 9.80 10.17
CA ASP A 597 -1.59 11.04 10.39
C ASP A 597 -1.12 11.63 9.06
N MET A 598 -1.26 12.94 8.89
CA MET A 598 -0.89 13.63 7.66
C MET A 598 0.26 14.58 7.96
N VAL A 599 1.33 14.43 7.18
CA VAL A 599 2.55 15.22 7.31
C VAL A 599 2.70 16.07 6.06
N ASP A 600 2.87 17.38 6.25
CA ASP A 600 3.12 18.32 5.16
C ASP A 600 4.47 19.02 5.39
N GLY A 601 5.50 18.55 4.69
CA GLY A 601 6.81 19.17 4.65
C GLY A 601 7.61 19.06 5.94
N ALA A 602 7.53 17.93 6.65
CA ALA A 602 8.37 17.70 7.84
C ALA A 602 9.85 17.70 7.45
N GLU A 603 10.61 18.63 8.03
CA GLU A 603 12.03 18.81 7.72
C GLU A 603 12.84 17.56 8.10
N ALA A 604 13.59 17.05 7.13
CA ALA A 604 14.51 15.93 7.29
C ALA A 604 15.95 16.42 7.07
N SER A 605 16.85 16.02 7.97
CA SER A 605 18.29 16.25 7.81
C SER A 605 18.98 14.95 7.42
N ALA A 606 19.93 15.00 6.48
CA ALA A 606 20.62 13.83 5.98
C ALA A 606 22.15 13.95 6.14
N SER A 607 22.79 12.83 6.41
CA SER A 607 24.25 12.66 6.40
C SER A 607 24.61 11.47 5.53
N ILE A 608 25.15 11.73 4.34
CA ILE A 608 25.46 10.71 3.32
C ILE A 608 26.97 10.59 3.16
N SER A 609 27.49 9.39 3.36
CA SER A 609 28.91 9.06 3.22
C SER A 609 29.27 8.66 1.78
N ALA A 610 30.57 8.71 1.46
CA ALA A 610 31.05 8.37 0.11
C ALA A 610 30.76 6.92 -0.31
N ASN A 611 30.59 6.01 0.65
CA ASN A 611 30.21 4.61 0.43
C ASN A 611 28.69 4.39 0.50
N GLY A 612 27.88 5.44 0.41
CA GLY A 612 26.41 5.35 0.46
C GLY A 612 25.80 5.20 1.85
N ALA A 613 26.60 4.96 2.91
CA ALA A 613 26.12 4.91 4.28
C ALA A 613 25.45 6.24 4.66
N THR A 614 24.21 6.16 5.13
CA THR A 614 23.32 7.30 5.23
C THR A 614 22.52 7.26 6.53
N THR A 615 22.43 8.41 7.18
CA THR A 615 21.49 8.64 8.27
C THR A 615 20.57 9.80 7.90
N ILE A 616 19.26 9.61 8.02
CA ILE A 616 18.24 10.65 7.85
C ILE A 616 17.51 10.83 9.18
N THR A 617 17.38 12.05 9.66
CA THR A 617 16.72 12.36 10.94
C THR A 617 15.61 13.37 10.75
N VAL A 618 14.44 13.04 11.30
CA VAL A 618 13.25 13.90 11.38
C VAL A 618 12.97 14.14 12.86
N GLY A 619 13.12 15.40 13.30
CA GLY A 619 12.95 15.78 14.70
C GLY A 619 11.57 16.38 14.98
N SER A 620 11.04 16.12 16.18
CA SER A 620 9.84 16.76 16.71
C SER A 620 10.11 17.34 18.10
N SER A 621 9.08 17.92 18.74
CA SER A 621 9.18 18.33 20.15
C SER A 621 9.15 17.15 21.13
N GLU A 622 8.77 15.97 20.67
CA GLU A 622 8.54 14.78 21.50
C GLU A 622 9.64 13.74 21.34
N GLY A 623 10.35 13.74 20.22
CA GLY A 623 11.43 12.80 19.94
C GLY A 623 12.00 12.99 18.54
N SER A 624 12.66 11.98 18.03
CA SER A 624 13.17 11.96 16.66
C SER A 624 13.07 10.58 16.03
N THR A 625 12.65 10.55 14.77
CA THR A 625 12.78 9.39 13.91
C THR A 625 14.13 9.44 13.21
N THR A 626 14.85 8.32 13.23
CA THR A 626 16.11 8.13 12.52
C THR A 626 15.98 6.96 11.53
N LEU A 627 16.32 7.21 10.27
CA LEU A 627 16.53 6.19 9.25
C LEU A 627 18.03 5.98 9.13
N ASP A 628 18.50 4.77 9.40
CA ASP A 628 19.92 4.41 9.35
C ASP A 628 20.12 3.27 8.34
N GLY A 629 21.03 3.45 7.39
CA GLY A 629 21.14 2.52 6.27
C GLY A 629 21.98 3.04 5.12
N PHE A 630 21.55 2.74 3.89
CA PHE A 630 22.36 2.95 2.69
C PHE A 630 21.54 3.36 1.48
N PHE A 631 22.10 4.29 0.69
CA PHE A 631 21.73 4.47 -0.71
C PHE A 631 22.64 3.65 -1.62
N ASN A 632 22.07 3.11 -2.69
CA ASN A 632 22.82 2.48 -3.77
C ASN A 632 23.58 3.54 -4.62
N ALA A 633 24.43 3.10 -5.54
CA ALA A 633 25.40 3.97 -6.20
C ALA A 633 24.81 5.14 -7.01
N ASP A 634 23.66 4.95 -7.66
CA ASP A 634 22.96 6.00 -8.42
C ASP A 634 21.85 6.67 -7.62
N ALA A 635 21.68 6.31 -6.35
CA ALA A 635 20.65 6.81 -5.46
C ALA A 635 19.23 6.57 -5.99
N SER A 636 18.99 5.48 -6.72
CA SER A 636 17.64 5.07 -7.14
C SER A 636 16.91 4.27 -6.06
N LEU A 637 17.66 3.69 -5.13
CA LEU A 637 17.17 2.84 -4.05
C LEU A 637 17.90 3.19 -2.74
N GLY A 638 17.15 3.34 -1.66
CA GLY A 638 17.68 3.40 -0.31
C GLY A 638 17.00 2.38 0.60
N LEU A 639 17.81 1.72 1.44
CA LEU A 639 17.36 0.73 2.44
C LEU A 639 17.75 1.24 3.82
N PHE A 640 16.80 1.24 4.76
CA PHE A 640 17.03 1.80 6.09
C PHE A 640 16.31 1.02 7.19
N ALA A 641 17.01 0.81 8.30
CA ALA A 641 16.35 0.54 9.57
C ALA A 641 15.78 1.85 10.12
N LEU A 642 14.55 1.80 10.63
CA LEU A 642 13.92 2.91 11.34
C LEU A 642 14.07 2.71 12.84
N ARG A 643 14.29 3.82 13.54
CA ARG A 643 14.18 3.92 14.98
C ARG A 643 13.53 5.24 15.38
N TRP A 644 12.53 5.20 16.26
CA TRP A 644 12.06 6.39 16.96
C TRP A 644 12.63 6.42 18.38
N GLU A 645 13.12 7.60 18.78
CA GLU A 645 13.64 7.85 20.12
C GLU A 645 12.91 9.03 20.76
N PRO A 646 12.27 8.85 21.93
CA PRO A 646 11.65 9.95 22.66
C PRO A 646 12.72 10.92 23.20
N THR A 647 12.34 12.18 23.42
CA THR A 647 13.23 13.18 24.02
C THR A 647 13.72 12.78 25.41
N GLU A 648 12.87 12.05 26.15
CA GLU A 648 13.20 11.43 27.43
C GLU A 648 12.80 9.96 27.39
N GLY A 649 13.78 9.06 27.31
CA GLY A 649 13.54 7.61 27.33
C GLY A 649 14.54 6.86 26.45
N ASP A 650 14.35 5.56 26.39
CA ASP A 650 15.03 4.71 25.41
C ASP A 650 14.17 4.62 24.14
N PRO A 651 14.75 4.25 22.99
CA PRO A 651 13.99 3.94 21.78
C PRO A 651 12.92 2.87 22.03
N ASP A 652 11.73 3.07 21.48
CA ASP A 652 10.57 2.20 21.68
C ASP A 652 9.83 1.80 20.39
N GLU A 653 10.33 2.23 19.23
CA GLU A 653 9.82 1.87 17.90
C GLU A 653 10.97 1.50 16.98
N LEU A 654 10.82 0.39 16.26
CA LEU A 654 11.74 -0.04 15.21
C LEU A 654 10.96 -0.42 13.94
N GLY A 655 11.62 -0.36 12.80
CA GLY A 655 11.00 -0.71 11.53
C GLY A 655 11.96 -0.77 10.36
N LEU A 656 11.38 -0.89 9.16
CA LEU A 656 12.07 -0.91 7.88
C LEU A 656 11.52 0.21 6.99
N VAL A 657 12.43 0.91 6.30
CA VAL A 657 12.08 1.92 5.30
C VAL A 657 12.82 1.66 4.01
N ILE A 658 12.06 1.67 2.92
CA ILE A 658 12.58 1.57 1.56
C ILE A 658 12.21 2.83 0.81
N LEU A 659 13.23 3.44 0.21
CA LEU A 659 13.12 4.64 -0.59
C LEU A 659 13.35 4.29 -2.05
N THR A 660 12.32 4.43 -2.87
CA THR A 660 12.41 4.19 -4.32
C THR A 660 12.28 5.51 -5.06
N GLU A 661 13.28 5.87 -5.86
CA GLU A 661 13.27 7.12 -6.65
C GLU A 661 12.06 7.15 -7.59
N THR A 662 11.32 8.25 -7.57
CA THR A 662 10.20 8.49 -8.49
C THR A 662 10.70 9.27 -9.71
N ASN A 663 10.25 8.87 -10.90
CA ASN A 663 10.63 9.49 -12.18
C ASN A 663 9.86 10.78 -12.50
#